data_AF-A0A2E8RZ11-F1
#
_entry.id   AF-A0A2E8RZ11-F1
#
_cell.length_a   1.000
_cell.length_b   1.000
_cell.length_c   1.000
_cell.angle_alpha   90.00
_cell.angle_beta   90.00
_cell.angle_gamma   90.00
#
_symmetry.space_group_name_H-M   'P 1'
#
loop_
_entity.id
_entity.type
_entity.pdbx_description
1 polymer ?
#
loop_
_entity_poly.entity_id
_entity_poly.type
_entity_poly.pdbx_seq_one_letter_code
_entity_poly.pdbx_strand_id
1 'polypeptide(L)'
;MEETPLMRCGPISSMPAKDDVTFFEQISVLASGLASPTLCGHIRGNEMRVYRIGLLLVSVLVWGCTSVTDTPPEQGADGSTTEVVGSDLGSDAGQDAGQDTTEADPGSADSGVEPTDSVVTPDEGTSSCEPGSGCFGELCESNGDCISQICLPHLGDTVCSQPCIEDCPQGWKCQSINIPGSDLSFACVSDFGMLCMPCHQNGDCTTDQIANVCADYGVEGAFCGASCEETQDCPEGFACQEIAAVQGTTSKQCVAESGTCECAQRAIDLALSTPCSTSNELGTCTGSRVCTDEGLSACDAPEPTAEICNGLDDNCDGSVDEATCDDGNPCTEDVCNGEAGCSHTPLEGAACSDENACTHGDICVDGSCQGTEIQCEDTNPCTDDLCDEVVGCDFAFNDAPCDDEDPCTVGDTCGEGVCVSGLAITCTDNNPCTDDSCDPAGGCIFTPNTASCDDGNLCTTVDTCSDGACYGTSPLDCVDESACTTDYCDPLTGCEHPANTLPCNDGNACTLGDVCADGACSPGSGSMNCDDGNPCTDDICDPEGACIHLPNDADCNDNNECTTADACQEGACVGAGPLMCDDGNPCTYDFCLAGGGCQHDNVVGPCSDGDNCTFDDFCSGGSCIGGAVKACDDGNPCTDDVCNSNADCEFLPNTNPCDDENACTNEDACSGGTCVGSGSPDCEDGDVCTTNSCDPAVGCSLEYNTNPCEDGNPCTVTDICAEGTCVGGGDVDCDDGDHCTADSCDPVLGCVSVPADSCCGNLILEEGEECDDGNLEGLDGCNALCQDELFVTFNYTGGEQTWTVPAGITQVVIEVWGAMGGGSLCSGGPPDDDGGLGGYSRGTLAVTPGETLYIYVGEKGNYGNPVSAGGWNGGGGGGHYGGGGGGGTDVRQGGNSCHDRVIVAGAGGGGNCGSPNHGAGGFGGGLDGGPGLSFAWASPSGGGSQTAGGSPGTDGTAGSFCAGGDHVGTYHFAGGGGGWYGGGSVYAAGAGGGSGYIGGVTLGETTGNVRTGHGEAKFSW
;
A
#
# COMPACT_ATOMS: atom_id res chain seq x y z
N MET A 1 -35.94 62.19 6.03
CA MET A 1 -35.86 61.99 7.49
C MET A 1 -34.96 60.80 7.67
N GLU A 2 -33.65 61.04 7.52
CA GLU A 2 -32.68 61.40 8.58
C GLU A 2 -32.03 60.11 9.10
N GLU A 3 -30.72 59.87 9.06
CA GLU A 3 -29.54 60.53 8.48
C GLU A 3 -28.45 59.44 8.26
N THR A 4 -27.61 59.63 7.25
CA THR A 4 -26.25 59.07 7.04
C THR A 4 -25.24 59.72 8.03
N PRO A 5 -23.96 59.27 8.24
CA PRO A 5 -22.89 59.03 7.24
C PRO A 5 -21.96 57.81 7.49
N LEU A 6 -21.38 57.10 6.51
CA LEU A 6 -20.35 57.40 5.48
C LEU A 6 -18.88 57.55 5.97
N MET A 7 -17.98 56.87 5.22
CA MET A 7 -16.49 57.00 5.05
C MET A 7 -15.57 56.11 5.92
N ARG A 8 -14.38 55.63 5.49
CA ARG A 8 -13.64 55.42 4.21
C ARG A 8 -12.28 54.72 4.58
N CYS A 9 -11.76 53.87 3.68
CA CYS A 9 -10.36 53.60 3.25
C CYS A 9 -9.16 53.39 4.24
N GLY A 10 -8.64 52.14 4.30
CA GLY A 10 -7.22 51.64 4.18
C GLY A 10 -6.04 52.17 5.07
N PRO A 11 -4.79 51.63 4.94
CA PRO A 11 -4.34 50.23 5.07
C PRO A 11 -2.98 50.05 5.85
N ILE A 12 -2.48 48.80 5.94
CA ILE A 12 -1.10 48.30 6.21
C ILE A 12 -0.57 48.27 7.66
N SER A 13 -0.32 47.06 8.22
CA SER A 13 1.04 46.52 8.46
C SER A 13 1.05 45.28 9.38
N SER A 14 1.84 44.28 8.95
CA SER A 14 2.68 43.33 9.71
C SER A 14 2.05 42.28 10.65
N MET A 15 1.99 41.04 10.14
CA MET A 15 2.62 39.80 10.65
C MET A 15 3.46 39.89 11.96
N PRO A 16 3.52 38.83 12.80
CA PRO A 16 3.97 37.51 12.35
C PRO A 16 3.24 36.26 12.89
N ALA A 17 3.60 35.17 12.23
CA ALA A 17 3.13 33.79 12.34
C ALA A 17 3.37 33.10 13.68
N LYS A 18 2.58 32.05 13.93
CA LYS A 18 3.04 30.73 14.37
C LYS A 18 1.93 29.68 14.21
N ASP A 19 2.20 28.74 13.31
CA ASP A 19 2.10 27.28 13.40
C ASP A 19 0.93 26.61 14.15
N ASP A 20 0.25 25.78 13.36
CA ASP A 20 -0.02 24.35 13.60
C ASP A 20 -1.34 23.84 14.22
N VAL A 21 -1.87 22.88 13.46
CA VAL A 21 -2.61 21.66 13.85
C VAL A 21 -4.11 21.81 14.19
N THR A 22 -4.89 21.44 13.17
CA THR A 22 -6.02 20.50 13.10
C THR A 22 -6.83 20.09 14.36
N PHE A 23 -8.06 19.67 14.03
CA PHE A 23 -8.96 18.69 14.67
C PHE A 23 -10.31 19.21 15.18
N PHE A 24 -11.35 18.69 14.49
CA PHE A 24 -12.58 18.08 15.03
C PHE A 24 -13.57 18.99 15.78
N GLU A 25 -14.88 18.81 15.73
CA GLU A 25 -15.80 17.92 15.04
C GLU A 25 -17.20 18.47 15.31
N GLN A 26 -18.19 17.95 14.56
CA GLN A 26 -19.58 17.72 14.97
C GLN A 26 -20.43 18.89 15.51
N ILE A 27 -21.68 18.93 15.05
CA ILE A 27 -22.81 18.69 15.95
C ILE A 27 -23.95 18.06 15.18
N SER A 28 -24.50 17.07 15.86
CA SER A 28 -25.48 16.10 15.47
C SER A 28 -26.93 16.59 15.58
N VAL A 29 -27.83 15.70 15.17
CA VAL A 29 -29.21 15.47 15.66
C VAL A 29 -30.34 16.37 15.09
N LEU A 30 -31.25 15.78 14.31
CA LEU A 30 -32.59 15.33 14.76
C LEU A 30 -33.54 15.03 13.59
N ALA A 31 -34.31 13.96 13.77
CA ALA A 31 -35.27 13.40 12.84
C ALA A 31 -36.48 14.30 12.56
N SER A 32 -36.99 14.26 11.32
CA SER A 32 -38.43 14.33 11.03
C SER A 32 -38.68 14.01 9.55
N GLY A 33 -39.55 13.03 9.31
CA GLY A 33 -40.02 12.72 7.97
C GLY A 33 -41.04 13.76 7.50
N LEU A 34 -41.07 14.01 6.18
CA LEU A 34 -42.26 14.39 5.43
C LEU A 34 -42.01 14.16 3.93
N ALA A 35 -43.13 13.93 3.26
CA ALA A 35 -43.29 13.38 1.92
C ALA A 35 -42.68 14.18 0.75
N SER A 36 -42.36 13.41 -0.30
CA SER A 36 -42.40 13.63 -1.77
C SER A 36 -42.78 15.02 -2.32
N PRO A 37 -42.30 15.35 -3.54
CA PRO A 37 -43.04 14.88 -4.72
C PRO A 37 -42.18 14.23 -5.82
N THR A 38 -42.73 13.11 -6.25
CA THR A 38 -42.66 12.44 -7.56
C THR A 38 -42.81 13.40 -8.74
N LEU A 39 -42.16 13.09 -9.88
CA LEU A 39 -42.84 12.69 -11.13
C LEU A 39 -41.79 12.18 -12.14
N CYS A 40 -41.82 10.88 -12.48
CA CYS A 40 -42.42 10.26 -13.68
C CYS A 40 -41.42 10.16 -14.86
N GLY A 41 -41.20 9.01 -15.52
CA GLY A 41 -42.09 7.86 -15.68
C GLY A 41 -41.38 6.52 -15.91
N HIS A 42 -41.85 5.55 -15.13
CA HIS A 42 -42.09 4.14 -15.46
C HIS A 42 -42.97 4.03 -16.75
N ILE A 43 -43.05 2.96 -17.55
CA ILE A 43 -42.90 1.52 -17.29
C ILE A 43 -43.00 0.74 -18.63
N ARG A 44 -42.16 -0.30 -18.77
CA ARG A 44 -42.40 -1.74 -19.08
C ARG A 44 -43.50 -2.13 -20.08
N GLY A 45 -43.42 -3.21 -20.85
CA GLY A 45 -42.58 -4.40 -20.79
C GLY A 45 -43.43 -5.67 -21.04
N ASN A 46 -42.78 -6.82 -20.88
CA ASN A 46 -43.32 -8.16 -20.64
C ASN A 46 -43.98 -8.95 -21.78
N GLU A 47 -43.43 -10.15 -22.03
CA GLU A 47 -44.21 -11.30 -22.45
C GLU A 47 -44.56 -12.17 -21.24
N MET A 48 -45.85 -12.42 -21.01
CA MET A 48 -46.40 -13.78 -21.18
C MET A 48 -47.93 -13.79 -21.04
N ARG A 49 -48.55 -14.08 -22.20
CA ARG A 49 -49.77 -14.87 -22.48
C ARG A 49 -50.83 -15.06 -21.35
N VAL A 50 -52.10 -14.86 -21.69
CA VAL A 50 -53.04 -15.93 -22.11
C VAL A 50 -54.54 -15.46 -22.11
N TYR A 51 -55.17 -15.63 -23.28
CA TYR A 51 -56.59 -15.90 -23.65
C TYR A 51 -57.77 -14.90 -23.61
N ARG A 52 -58.33 -14.77 -24.84
CA ARG A 52 -59.74 -14.90 -25.30
C ARG A 52 -60.61 -13.63 -25.41
N ILE A 53 -60.71 -13.03 -26.61
CA ILE A 53 -61.62 -13.32 -27.78
C ILE A 53 -62.87 -12.43 -27.77
N GLY A 54 -63.03 -11.64 -28.84
CA GLY A 54 -64.28 -11.68 -29.63
C GLY A 54 -64.73 -10.38 -30.34
N LEU A 55 -64.72 -10.46 -31.69
CA LEU A 55 -65.50 -9.72 -32.71
C LEU A 55 -64.97 -8.36 -33.22
N LEU A 56 -64.96 -8.00 -34.53
CA LEU A 56 -65.21 -8.67 -35.82
C LEU A 56 -64.89 -7.64 -36.95
N LEU A 57 -64.36 -8.13 -38.10
CA LEU A 57 -64.40 -7.59 -39.49
C LEU A 57 -63.49 -6.38 -39.80
N VAL A 58 -62.57 -6.41 -40.78
CA VAL A 58 -62.73 -6.76 -42.22
C VAL A 58 -61.46 -7.44 -42.81
N SER A 59 -61.69 -8.55 -43.52
CA SER A 59 -61.04 -9.16 -44.73
C SER A 59 -59.55 -8.88 -45.03
N VAL A 60 -58.57 -9.79 -44.96
CA VAL A 60 -58.34 -11.14 -45.54
C VAL A 60 -58.08 -11.13 -47.07
N LEU A 61 -56.81 -11.21 -47.50
CA LEU A 61 -56.11 -12.42 -47.99
C LEU A 61 -54.79 -12.10 -48.76
N VAL A 62 -53.77 -12.93 -48.49
CA VAL A 62 -52.62 -13.33 -49.33
C VAL A 62 -51.38 -12.42 -49.40
N TRP A 63 -50.38 -12.84 -48.60
CA TRP A 63 -49.07 -13.36 -49.05
C TRP A 63 -48.54 -12.92 -50.42
N GLY A 64 -47.27 -12.50 -50.45
CA GLY A 64 -46.47 -12.66 -51.65
C GLY A 64 -45.33 -11.68 -51.78
N CYS A 65 -44.15 -12.27 -51.76
CA CYS A 65 -42.97 -11.87 -52.50
C CYS A 65 -42.08 -10.81 -51.85
N THR A 66 -40.89 -11.17 -51.38
CA THR A 66 -39.70 -11.52 -52.20
C THR A 66 -39.40 -10.47 -53.26
N SER A 67 -38.21 -9.87 -53.17
CA SER A 67 -37.38 -9.81 -54.37
C SER A 67 -36.22 -10.78 -54.17
N VAL A 68 -36.22 -11.75 -55.06
CA VAL A 68 -35.23 -12.79 -55.31
C VAL A 68 -34.94 -12.62 -56.80
N THR A 69 -33.66 -12.78 -57.17
CA THR A 69 -33.12 -13.19 -58.49
C THR A 69 -33.41 -12.35 -59.74
N ASP A 70 -32.38 -12.11 -60.56
CA ASP A 70 -32.12 -13.04 -61.67
C ASP A 70 -30.75 -12.84 -62.34
N THR A 71 -30.28 -13.97 -62.86
CA THR A 71 -28.94 -14.31 -63.38
C THR A 71 -28.75 -13.97 -64.89
N PRO A 72 -27.81 -14.63 -65.62
CA PRO A 72 -26.64 -14.09 -66.33
C PRO A 72 -26.91 -13.90 -67.86
N PRO A 73 -25.95 -13.51 -68.73
CA PRO A 73 -25.03 -14.50 -69.32
C PRO A 73 -23.67 -13.95 -69.81
N GLU A 74 -22.76 -14.89 -70.03
CA GLU A 74 -21.92 -14.99 -71.23
C GLU A 74 -20.96 -13.86 -71.65
N GLN A 75 -19.71 -14.31 -71.74
CA GLN A 75 -18.85 -14.21 -72.93
C GLN A 75 -18.09 -12.90 -73.20
N GLY A 76 -16.88 -13.11 -73.70
CA GLY A 76 -15.89 -12.09 -74.02
C GLY A 76 -14.63 -12.38 -73.23
N ALA A 77 -13.90 -13.49 -73.45
CA ALA A 77 -13.27 -13.79 -74.72
C ALA A 77 -12.60 -12.54 -75.31
N ASP A 78 -11.43 -12.23 -74.80
CA ASP A 78 -10.26 -12.06 -75.65
C ASP A 78 -9.08 -12.37 -74.73
N GLY A 79 -8.32 -13.41 -75.02
CA GLY A 79 -7.36 -13.32 -76.10
C GLY A 79 -6.02 -13.21 -75.39
N SER A 80 -5.15 -14.18 -75.60
CA SER A 80 -4.13 -13.95 -76.62
C SER A 80 -3.16 -12.90 -76.08
N THR A 81 -1.92 -13.19 -75.75
CA THR A 81 -1.05 -14.16 -76.40
C THR A 81 0.29 -14.03 -75.71
N THR A 82 0.94 -15.17 -75.54
CA THR A 82 2.34 -15.38 -75.90
C THR A 82 3.25 -14.15 -76.02
N GLU A 83 4.22 -14.15 -75.12
CA GLU A 83 5.59 -14.52 -75.47
C GLU A 83 6.53 -13.42 -76.03
N VAL A 84 7.76 -13.55 -75.52
CA VAL A 84 9.06 -13.24 -76.10
C VAL A 84 9.66 -11.81 -76.05
N VAL A 85 10.96 -11.87 -75.73
CA VAL A 85 12.13 -11.02 -76.04
C VAL A 85 12.14 -9.61 -75.47
N GLY A 86 13.26 -9.08 -74.99
CA GLY A 86 14.67 -9.47 -75.06
C GLY A 86 15.45 -8.46 -74.21
N SER A 87 16.55 -8.86 -73.57
CA SER A 87 17.91 -8.85 -74.15
C SER A 87 18.72 -7.64 -73.69
N ASP A 88 19.85 -7.97 -73.07
CA ASP A 88 21.19 -7.46 -73.39
C ASP A 88 21.78 -6.19 -72.73
N LEU A 89 22.87 -6.47 -71.97
CA LEU A 89 24.26 -5.98 -72.13
C LEU A 89 24.74 -4.64 -71.51
N GLY A 90 25.90 -4.75 -70.84
CA GLY A 90 26.95 -3.71 -70.67
C GLY A 90 27.59 -3.70 -69.27
N SER A 91 28.81 -4.23 -69.04
CA SER A 91 30.17 -3.60 -69.12
C SER A 91 30.40 -2.52 -68.04
N ASP A 92 31.47 -2.41 -67.23
CA ASP A 92 32.95 -2.54 -67.40
C ASP A 92 33.58 -2.47 -65.96
N ALA A 93 34.58 -3.28 -65.51
CA ALA A 93 36.06 -3.20 -65.65
C ALA A 93 36.86 -2.54 -64.47
N GLY A 94 37.95 -3.22 -64.04
CA GLY A 94 39.13 -2.71 -63.28
C GLY A 94 39.59 -3.57 -62.09
N GLN A 95 40.46 -4.59 -62.23
CA GLN A 95 41.93 -4.63 -61.93
C GLN A 95 42.30 -4.44 -60.42
N ASP A 96 43.07 -5.29 -59.73
CA ASP A 96 44.45 -5.78 -60.01
C ASP A 96 44.85 -7.06 -59.18
N ALA A 97 45.92 -7.71 -59.65
CA ALA A 97 46.69 -8.93 -59.31
C ALA A 97 46.67 -9.55 -57.89
N GLY A 98 46.96 -10.85 -57.66
CA GLY A 98 47.50 -11.92 -58.51
C GLY A 98 47.62 -13.24 -57.72
N GLN A 99 47.52 -14.36 -58.44
CA GLN A 99 47.54 -15.76 -57.97
C GLN A 99 48.94 -16.20 -57.49
N ASP A 100 49.04 -17.21 -56.62
CA ASP A 100 49.31 -18.63 -56.99
C ASP A 100 49.63 -19.48 -55.73
N THR A 101 49.81 -20.77 -55.94
CA THR A 101 49.28 -21.89 -55.17
C THR A 101 50.34 -22.80 -54.49
N THR A 102 49.84 -23.74 -53.70
CA THR A 102 50.30 -25.13 -53.50
C THR A 102 51.38 -25.51 -52.47
N GLU A 103 51.22 -26.78 -52.07
CA GLU A 103 51.73 -27.57 -50.97
C GLU A 103 53.22 -28.00 -51.00
N ALA A 104 53.62 -28.56 -49.85
CA ALA A 104 54.48 -29.73 -49.62
C ALA A 104 56.03 -29.60 -49.62
N ASP A 105 56.56 -30.01 -48.45
CA ASP A 105 57.81 -30.72 -48.13
C ASP A 105 59.20 -30.06 -48.39
N PRO A 106 60.11 -29.97 -47.40
CA PRO A 106 61.50 -29.63 -47.64
C PRO A 106 62.43 -30.85 -47.61
N GLY A 107 63.17 -30.98 -48.71
CA GLY A 107 64.14 -32.04 -48.95
C GLY A 107 65.54 -31.83 -48.37
N SER A 108 66.27 -32.94 -48.47
CA SER A 108 67.70 -33.17 -48.30
C SER A 108 68.56 -32.47 -49.39
N ALA A 109 69.84 -32.24 -49.07
CA ALA A 109 70.89 -31.95 -50.05
C ALA A 109 72.16 -32.79 -49.80
N ASP A 110 72.69 -33.28 -50.91
CA ASP A 110 73.74 -34.28 -51.15
C ASP A 110 75.16 -33.68 -51.20
N SER A 111 76.19 -34.51 -50.94
CA SER A 111 77.52 -34.47 -51.59
C SER A 111 78.32 -35.74 -51.25
N GLY A 112 78.50 -36.63 -52.22
CA GLY A 112 79.25 -37.90 -52.09
C GLY A 112 80.78 -37.83 -52.29
N VAL A 113 81.42 -39.00 -52.16
CA VAL A 113 82.57 -39.57 -52.92
C VAL A 113 83.11 -40.84 -52.20
N GLU A 114 83.32 -41.93 -52.95
CA GLU A 114 83.99 -43.23 -52.63
C GLU A 114 85.21 -43.40 -53.58
N PRO A 115 86.12 -44.43 -53.55
CA PRO A 115 86.33 -45.57 -52.62
C PRO A 115 87.84 -45.85 -52.26
N THR A 116 88.17 -46.89 -51.46
CA THR A 116 89.02 -48.07 -51.82
C THR A 116 89.56 -48.90 -50.63
N ASP A 117 89.59 -50.21 -50.90
CA ASP A 117 89.80 -51.44 -50.11
C ASP A 117 91.28 -51.81 -49.84
N SER A 118 91.58 -52.53 -48.73
CA SER A 118 92.70 -53.52 -48.61
C SER A 118 92.73 -54.29 -47.27
N VAL A 119 92.74 -55.62 -47.38
CA VAL A 119 92.76 -56.70 -46.35
C VAL A 119 94.19 -57.11 -45.92
N VAL A 120 94.44 -57.42 -44.62
CA VAL A 120 95.49 -58.37 -44.14
C VAL A 120 95.10 -59.01 -42.79
N THR A 121 95.32 -60.33 -42.61
CA THR A 121 95.29 -61.12 -41.36
C THR A 121 96.63 -61.88 -41.17
N PRO A 122 96.85 -62.70 -40.11
CA PRO A 122 97.14 -62.37 -38.69
C PRO A 122 98.48 -62.99 -38.20
N ASP A 123 98.98 -62.66 -37.00
CA ASP A 123 99.88 -63.58 -36.26
C ASP A 123 99.82 -63.38 -34.73
N GLU A 124 99.88 -64.49 -34.01
CA GLU A 124 99.66 -64.60 -32.56
C GLU A 124 100.93 -64.31 -31.73
N GLY A 125 100.74 -63.71 -30.55
CA GLY A 125 101.78 -63.60 -29.53
C GLY A 125 101.22 -63.02 -28.23
N THR A 126 101.09 -63.88 -27.22
CA THR A 126 100.71 -63.53 -25.85
C THR A 126 101.59 -62.42 -25.27
N SER A 127 100.98 -61.29 -24.89
CA SER A 127 101.65 -60.24 -24.13
C SER A 127 100.85 -59.92 -22.88
N SER A 128 101.54 -59.95 -21.74
CA SER A 128 101.06 -59.46 -20.46
C SER A 128 100.71 -57.99 -20.59
N CYS A 129 99.46 -57.66 -20.28
CA CYS A 129 98.97 -56.29 -20.34
C CYS A 129 99.55 -55.43 -19.21
N GLU A 130 100.15 -54.28 -19.55
CA GLU A 130 100.45 -53.23 -18.57
C GLU A 130 99.24 -52.30 -18.44
N PRO A 131 98.92 -51.80 -17.23
CA PRO A 131 97.79 -50.88 -17.03
C PRO A 131 97.84 -49.66 -17.96
N GLY A 132 96.75 -49.40 -18.68
CA GLY A 132 96.63 -48.31 -19.65
C GLY A 132 97.15 -48.65 -21.05
N SER A 133 97.26 -49.94 -21.40
CA SER A 133 97.65 -50.38 -22.74
C SER A 133 96.47 -50.79 -23.63
N GLY A 134 95.22 -50.65 -23.15
CA GLY A 134 94.00 -50.86 -23.95
C GLY A 134 93.46 -52.28 -23.87
N CYS A 135 93.60 -52.93 -22.73
CA CYS A 135 93.27 -54.34 -22.55
C CYS A 135 91.81 -54.56 -22.14
N PHE A 136 91.36 -55.81 -22.28
CA PHE A 136 90.00 -56.19 -21.91
C PHE A 136 89.64 -55.72 -20.48
N GLY A 137 88.58 -54.92 -20.36
CA GLY A 137 88.10 -54.34 -19.10
C GLY A 137 88.72 -52.98 -18.70
N GLU A 138 89.71 -52.46 -19.44
CA GLU A 138 90.23 -51.10 -19.22
C GLU A 138 89.33 -50.03 -19.87
N LEU A 139 89.22 -48.86 -19.25
CA LEU A 139 88.44 -47.73 -19.80
C LEU A 139 88.94 -47.30 -21.18
N CYS A 140 88.02 -46.92 -22.06
CA CYS A 140 88.31 -46.41 -23.40
C CYS A 140 87.32 -45.31 -23.77
N GLU A 141 87.77 -44.32 -24.55
CA GLU A 141 86.88 -43.27 -25.11
C GLU A 141 86.49 -43.60 -26.56
N SER A 142 87.34 -44.35 -27.25
CA SER A 142 87.18 -44.75 -28.63
C SER A 142 87.67 -46.16 -28.88
N ASN A 143 87.25 -46.77 -29.99
CA ASN A 143 87.78 -48.04 -30.45
C ASN A 143 89.32 -48.02 -30.58
N GLY A 144 89.92 -46.86 -30.90
CA GLY A 144 91.37 -46.72 -31.05
C GLY A 144 92.17 -46.96 -29.77
N ASP A 145 91.54 -46.78 -28.60
CA ASP A 145 92.18 -46.92 -27.29
C ASP A 145 92.35 -48.39 -26.87
N CYS A 146 91.69 -49.30 -27.58
CA CYS A 146 91.68 -50.73 -27.29
C CYS A 146 92.59 -51.51 -28.22
N ILE A 147 93.38 -52.43 -27.68
CA ILE A 147 94.20 -53.36 -28.48
C ILE A 147 93.32 -54.17 -29.45
N SER A 148 92.12 -54.53 -28.98
CA SER A 148 91.09 -55.23 -29.77
C SER A 148 90.37 -54.36 -30.80
N GLN A 149 90.57 -53.05 -30.74
CA GLN A 149 89.82 -52.03 -31.48
C GLN A 149 88.31 -52.02 -31.18
N ILE A 150 87.89 -52.54 -30.01
CA ILE A 150 86.49 -52.63 -29.62
C ILE A 150 86.31 -51.98 -28.26
N CYS A 151 85.63 -50.84 -28.23
CA CYS A 151 85.26 -50.10 -27.03
C CYS A 151 83.75 -50.19 -26.83
N LEU A 152 83.29 -50.83 -25.74
CA LEU A 152 81.87 -51.12 -25.51
C LEU A 152 81.42 -50.72 -24.09
N PRO A 153 80.12 -50.42 -23.90
CA PRO A 153 79.60 -50.07 -22.58
C PRO A 153 79.72 -51.20 -21.55
N HIS A 154 80.12 -50.85 -20.31
CA HIS A 154 80.15 -51.72 -19.14
C HIS A 154 80.02 -50.87 -17.87
N LEU A 155 79.01 -51.15 -17.02
CA LEU A 155 78.76 -50.43 -15.76
C LEU A 155 78.66 -48.91 -15.93
N GLY A 156 78.00 -48.45 -16.99
CA GLY A 156 77.80 -47.03 -17.28
C GLY A 156 78.96 -46.34 -17.99
N ASP A 157 80.16 -46.90 -17.95
CA ASP A 157 81.33 -46.42 -18.71
C ASP A 157 81.53 -47.22 -19.99
N THR A 158 82.60 -46.92 -20.73
CA THR A 158 83.05 -47.70 -21.88
C THR A 158 84.40 -48.34 -21.58
N VAL A 159 84.49 -49.65 -21.79
CA VAL A 159 85.71 -50.42 -21.59
C VAL A 159 86.08 -51.20 -22.83
N CYS A 160 87.36 -51.47 -22.97
CA CYS A 160 87.88 -52.29 -24.04
C CYS A 160 87.33 -53.71 -23.92
N SER A 161 86.70 -54.18 -24.98
CA SER A 161 86.20 -55.54 -25.11
C SER A 161 87.12 -56.37 -26.01
N GLN A 162 86.75 -57.60 -26.35
CA GLN A 162 87.50 -58.49 -27.23
C GLN A 162 86.54 -59.20 -28.18
N PRO A 163 87.02 -59.61 -29.38
CA PRO A 163 86.24 -60.45 -30.28
C PRO A 163 86.02 -61.83 -29.65
N CYS A 164 84.90 -62.47 -29.99
CA CYS A 164 84.49 -63.76 -29.45
C CYS A 164 83.88 -64.64 -30.55
N ILE A 165 83.82 -65.95 -30.32
CA ILE A 165 83.17 -66.91 -31.23
C ILE A 165 82.04 -67.65 -30.50
N GLU A 166 82.29 -68.12 -29.27
CA GLU A 166 81.24 -68.69 -28.39
C GLU A 166 81.48 -68.38 -26.89
N ASP A 167 82.72 -68.27 -26.43
CA ASP A 167 83.04 -68.03 -25.01
C ASP A 167 83.47 -66.57 -24.72
N CYS A 168 82.90 -65.98 -23.66
CA CYS A 168 83.28 -64.70 -23.08
C CYS A 168 83.50 -64.83 -21.56
N PRO A 169 84.22 -63.90 -20.91
CA PRO A 169 84.33 -63.86 -19.46
C PRO A 169 82.95 -63.77 -18.76
N GLN A 170 82.87 -64.21 -17.50
CA GLN A 170 81.63 -64.17 -16.72
C GLN A 170 81.04 -62.74 -16.70
N GLY A 171 79.73 -62.60 -16.97
CA GLY A 171 79.05 -61.31 -17.07
C GLY A 171 79.10 -60.65 -18.45
N TRP A 172 79.69 -61.33 -19.44
CA TRP A 172 79.76 -60.88 -20.83
C TRP A 172 79.22 -61.97 -21.76
N LYS A 173 78.46 -61.57 -22.78
CA LYS A 173 77.92 -62.48 -23.80
C LYS A 173 78.53 -62.21 -25.15
N CYS A 174 78.83 -63.28 -25.87
CA CYS A 174 79.30 -63.16 -27.24
C CYS A 174 78.15 -62.73 -28.15
N GLN A 175 78.18 -61.49 -28.64
CA GLN A 175 77.10 -60.92 -29.44
C GLN A 175 77.65 -60.25 -30.70
N SER A 176 76.84 -60.23 -31.77
CA SER A 176 77.19 -59.52 -32.99
C SER A 176 77.04 -58.01 -32.77
N ILE A 177 78.13 -57.27 -32.96
CA ILE A 177 78.15 -55.81 -32.92
C ILE A 177 78.38 -55.23 -34.31
N ASN A 178 77.86 -54.02 -34.53
CA ASN A 178 78.07 -53.28 -35.76
C ASN A 178 79.14 -52.21 -35.51
N ILE A 179 80.37 -52.45 -35.97
CA ILE A 179 81.46 -51.48 -35.86
C ILE A 179 81.48 -50.66 -37.15
N PRO A 180 81.40 -49.32 -37.09
CA PRO A 180 81.45 -48.47 -38.27
C PRO A 180 82.72 -48.73 -39.08
N GLY A 181 82.59 -49.32 -40.28
CA GLY A 181 83.70 -49.61 -41.19
C GLY A 181 84.20 -51.06 -41.25
N SER A 182 83.53 -52.04 -40.62
CA SER A 182 83.84 -53.49 -40.77
C SER A 182 82.60 -54.35 -41.02
N ASP A 183 82.80 -55.62 -41.41
CA ASP A 183 81.73 -56.64 -41.41
C ASP A 183 81.22 -56.93 -39.98
N LEU A 184 80.01 -57.51 -39.86
CA LEU A 184 79.41 -58.00 -38.60
C LEU A 184 80.45 -58.78 -37.79
N SER A 185 80.86 -58.22 -36.65
CA SER A 185 81.90 -58.80 -35.79
C SER A 185 81.28 -59.24 -34.48
N PHE A 186 81.66 -60.42 -33.98
CA PHE A 186 81.21 -60.91 -32.68
C PHE A 186 82.18 -60.43 -31.59
N ALA A 187 81.66 -59.75 -30.59
CA ALA A 187 82.43 -59.25 -29.46
C ALA A 187 81.75 -59.60 -28.13
N CYS A 188 82.53 -59.64 -27.07
CA CYS A 188 81.98 -59.75 -25.73
C CYS A 188 81.23 -58.45 -25.41
N VAL A 189 79.91 -58.49 -25.32
CA VAL A 189 79.09 -57.37 -24.88
C VAL A 189 78.70 -57.61 -23.43
N SER A 190 78.84 -56.59 -22.58
CA SER A 190 78.48 -56.74 -21.18
C SER A 190 76.97 -56.78 -21.02
N ASP A 191 76.47 -57.70 -20.19
CA ASP A 191 75.06 -57.71 -19.76
C ASP A 191 74.70 -56.50 -18.87
N PHE A 192 75.70 -55.75 -18.39
CA PHE A 192 75.58 -54.66 -17.42
C PHE A 192 75.95 -53.29 -18.02
N GLY A 193 75.88 -53.12 -19.34
CA GLY A 193 76.34 -51.91 -20.03
C GLY A 193 75.69 -50.62 -19.55
N MET A 194 74.42 -50.67 -19.16
CA MET A 194 73.65 -49.54 -18.65
C MET A 194 73.49 -49.55 -17.13
N LEU A 195 74.06 -50.53 -16.42
CA LEU A 195 73.87 -50.68 -14.98
C LEU A 195 74.38 -49.42 -14.25
N CYS A 196 73.59 -48.93 -13.29
CA CYS A 196 73.84 -47.69 -12.54
C CYS A 196 73.79 -46.37 -13.33
N MET A 197 73.33 -46.38 -14.58
CA MET A 197 73.08 -45.13 -15.33
C MET A 197 71.82 -44.42 -14.81
N PRO A 198 71.84 -43.08 -14.61
CA PRO A 198 70.64 -42.31 -14.30
C PRO A 198 69.56 -42.51 -15.38
N CYS A 199 68.30 -42.58 -14.96
CA CYS A 199 67.17 -42.80 -15.87
C CYS A 199 65.88 -42.15 -15.35
N HIS A 200 64.95 -41.86 -16.25
CA HIS A 200 63.59 -41.39 -15.94
C HIS A 200 62.54 -42.44 -16.26
N GLN A 201 62.83 -43.33 -17.20
CA GLN A 201 61.91 -44.34 -17.69
C GLN A 201 62.65 -45.62 -18.05
N ASN A 202 61.92 -46.74 -18.11
CA ASN A 202 62.50 -48.05 -18.47
C ASN A 202 63.22 -48.02 -19.82
N GLY A 203 62.73 -47.20 -20.77
CA GLY A 203 63.32 -47.01 -22.09
C GLY A 203 64.79 -46.59 -22.06
N ASP A 204 65.20 -45.84 -21.04
CA ASP A 204 66.57 -45.31 -20.91
C ASP A 204 67.57 -46.40 -20.53
N CYS A 205 67.08 -47.52 -19.98
CA CYS A 205 67.88 -48.65 -19.51
C CYS A 205 67.87 -49.83 -20.50
N THR A 206 66.88 -49.87 -21.37
CA THR A 206 66.71 -50.94 -22.36
C THR A 206 67.52 -50.69 -23.62
N THR A 207 68.05 -51.77 -24.17
CA THR A 207 68.54 -51.82 -25.55
C THR A 207 67.68 -52.81 -26.34
N ASP A 208 67.73 -52.80 -27.67
CA ASP A 208 66.90 -53.64 -28.58
C ASP A 208 66.93 -55.17 -28.31
N GLN A 209 67.73 -55.63 -27.35
CA GLN A 209 67.96 -57.04 -27.03
C GLN A 209 67.91 -57.37 -25.52
N ILE A 210 67.80 -56.40 -24.59
CA ILE A 210 67.82 -56.64 -23.13
C ILE A 210 66.77 -55.77 -22.41
N ALA A 211 65.86 -56.42 -21.69
CA ALA A 211 64.78 -55.78 -20.92
C ALA A 211 65.26 -55.42 -19.49
N ASN A 212 65.92 -54.28 -19.36
CA ASN A 212 66.28 -53.67 -18.08
C ASN A 212 65.22 -52.66 -17.66
N VAL A 213 65.12 -52.37 -16.36
CA VAL A 213 64.19 -51.35 -15.85
C VAL A 213 64.95 -50.22 -15.18
N CYS A 214 64.32 -49.05 -15.18
CA CYS A 214 64.76 -47.91 -14.41
C CYS A 214 64.33 -48.11 -12.97
N ALA A 215 65.23 -48.63 -12.15
CA ALA A 215 64.96 -49.02 -10.78
C ALA A 215 64.98 -47.78 -9.87
N ASP A 216 63.97 -47.64 -9.02
CA ASP A 216 63.81 -46.51 -8.10
C ASP A 216 64.56 -46.77 -6.78
N TYR A 217 65.64 -46.01 -6.54
CA TYR A 217 66.42 -46.07 -5.30
C TYR A 217 65.86 -45.11 -4.22
N GLY A 218 64.66 -44.55 -4.42
CA GLY A 218 63.99 -43.63 -3.50
C GLY A 218 64.60 -42.23 -3.56
N VAL A 219 65.04 -41.69 -2.41
CA VAL A 219 65.55 -40.31 -2.30
C VAL A 219 66.85 -40.06 -3.08
N GLU A 220 67.56 -41.12 -3.46
CA GLU A 220 68.78 -41.04 -4.25
C GLU A 220 68.51 -40.92 -5.76
N GLY A 221 67.26 -41.15 -6.18
CA GLY A 221 66.81 -41.12 -7.57
C GLY A 221 66.61 -42.52 -8.17
N ALA A 222 66.30 -42.58 -9.46
CA ALA A 222 66.22 -43.79 -10.24
C ALA A 222 67.45 -44.05 -11.12
N PHE A 223 67.88 -45.31 -11.14
CA PHE A 223 69.04 -45.78 -11.91
C PHE A 223 68.72 -47.09 -12.61
N CYS A 224 69.35 -47.30 -13.75
CA CYS A 224 69.19 -48.49 -14.54
C CYS A 224 69.69 -49.73 -13.80
N GLY A 225 68.79 -50.70 -13.60
CA GLY A 225 69.10 -52.04 -13.13
C GLY A 225 69.47 -52.98 -14.27
N ALA A 226 69.94 -54.18 -13.92
CA ALA A 226 70.11 -55.28 -14.87
C ALA A 226 69.38 -56.54 -14.38
N SER A 227 68.64 -57.22 -15.26
CA SER A 227 67.83 -58.38 -14.86
C SER A 227 68.69 -59.49 -14.23
N CYS A 228 68.22 -60.08 -13.13
CA CYS A 228 68.90 -61.15 -12.41
C CYS A 228 67.93 -62.15 -11.76
N GLU A 229 68.38 -63.36 -11.45
CA GLU A 229 67.58 -64.36 -10.71
C GLU A 229 68.17 -64.64 -9.32
N GLU A 230 69.50 -64.73 -9.24
CA GLU A 230 70.28 -64.94 -8.02
C GLU A 230 71.43 -63.92 -7.89
N THR A 231 71.93 -63.68 -6.67
CA THR A 231 72.99 -62.68 -6.41
C THR A 231 74.28 -62.96 -7.17
N GLN A 232 74.59 -64.23 -7.47
CA GLN A 232 75.78 -64.62 -8.24
C GLN A 232 75.71 -64.21 -9.72
N ASP A 233 74.54 -63.80 -10.20
CA ASP A 233 74.35 -63.27 -11.55
C ASP A 233 74.78 -61.79 -11.65
N CYS A 234 74.95 -61.09 -10.51
CA CYS A 234 75.32 -59.69 -10.48
C CYS A 234 76.86 -59.49 -10.36
N PRO A 235 77.40 -58.39 -10.89
CA PRO A 235 78.81 -58.05 -10.74
C PRO A 235 79.15 -57.70 -9.28
N GLU A 236 80.45 -57.70 -8.95
CA GLU A 236 80.93 -57.35 -7.60
C GLU A 236 80.45 -55.94 -7.18
N GLY A 237 79.88 -55.82 -5.98
CA GLY A 237 79.27 -54.57 -5.47
C GLY A 237 77.78 -54.42 -5.77
N PHE A 238 77.16 -55.39 -6.45
CA PHE A 238 75.73 -55.40 -6.77
C PHE A 238 75.04 -56.65 -6.24
N ALA A 239 73.81 -56.50 -5.74
CA ALA A 239 72.97 -57.59 -5.28
C ALA A 239 71.70 -57.70 -6.10
N CYS A 240 71.25 -58.92 -6.36
CA CYS A 240 69.96 -59.17 -7.00
C CYS A 240 68.82 -58.91 -6.01
N GLN A 241 68.06 -57.83 -6.19
CA GLN A 241 66.96 -57.44 -5.31
C GLN A 241 65.68 -57.18 -6.09
N GLU A 242 64.54 -57.43 -5.45
CA GLU A 242 63.22 -57.08 -5.99
C GLU A 242 62.95 -55.60 -5.73
N ILE A 243 62.92 -54.81 -6.81
CA ILE A 243 62.83 -53.34 -6.75
C ILE A 243 61.74 -52.83 -7.70
N ALA A 244 61.10 -51.73 -7.33
CA ALA A 244 60.10 -51.07 -8.16
C ALA A 244 60.80 -50.26 -9.25
N ALA A 245 60.26 -50.34 -10.48
CA ALA A 245 60.63 -49.40 -11.52
C ALA A 245 59.86 -48.08 -11.35
N VAL A 246 60.38 -46.97 -11.90
CA VAL A 246 59.69 -45.66 -11.93
C VAL A 246 58.28 -45.73 -12.55
N GLN A 247 58.04 -46.72 -13.43
CA GLN A 247 56.74 -47.00 -14.05
C GLN A 247 55.88 -48.03 -13.29
N GLY A 248 56.20 -48.32 -12.02
CA GLY A 248 55.36 -49.10 -11.10
C GLY A 248 55.46 -50.64 -11.22
N THR A 249 56.30 -51.19 -12.11
CA THR A 249 56.50 -52.64 -12.23
C THR A 249 57.64 -53.11 -11.32
N THR A 250 57.37 -54.07 -10.43
CA THR A 250 58.41 -54.69 -9.57
C THR A 250 59.08 -55.86 -10.30
N SER A 251 60.42 -55.88 -10.31
CA SER A 251 61.17 -57.01 -10.87
C SER A 251 62.52 -57.18 -10.16
N LYS A 252 63.15 -58.35 -10.29
CA LYS A 252 64.49 -58.59 -9.74
C LYS A 252 65.55 -57.95 -10.62
N GLN A 253 66.31 -57.02 -10.05
CA GLN A 253 67.38 -56.31 -10.72
C GLN A 253 68.65 -56.35 -9.87
N CYS A 254 69.80 -56.39 -10.53
CA CYS A 254 71.07 -56.06 -9.92
C CYS A 254 71.02 -54.59 -9.53
N VAL A 255 71.11 -54.32 -8.24
CA VAL A 255 71.15 -52.97 -7.67
C VAL A 255 72.40 -52.81 -6.81
N ALA A 256 72.93 -51.59 -6.73
CA ALA A 256 74.15 -51.32 -5.98
C ALA A 256 73.95 -51.62 -4.49
N GLU A 257 74.84 -52.40 -3.88
CA GLU A 257 74.76 -52.76 -2.45
C GLU A 257 74.93 -51.53 -1.54
N SER A 258 75.57 -50.48 -2.03
CA SER A 258 75.70 -49.17 -1.39
C SER A 258 74.37 -48.40 -1.30
N GLY A 259 73.34 -48.79 -2.06
CA GLY A 259 72.10 -48.03 -2.21
C GLY A 259 72.27 -46.71 -2.98
N THR A 260 73.43 -46.49 -3.60
CA THR A 260 73.76 -45.30 -4.40
C THR A 260 74.61 -45.71 -5.59
N CYS A 261 74.34 -45.14 -6.75
CA CYS A 261 75.16 -45.30 -7.96
C CYS A 261 76.07 -44.08 -8.13
N GLU A 262 77.37 -44.30 -8.31
CA GLU A 262 78.29 -43.23 -8.67
C GLU A 262 78.08 -42.83 -10.13
N CYS A 263 78.25 -41.54 -10.44
CA CYS A 263 78.13 -41.03 -11.80
C CYS A 263 79.31 -41.50 -12.65
N ALA A 264 79.03 -42.41 -13.59
CA ALA A 264 79.96 -42.80 -14.65
C ALA A 264 80.36 -41.59 -15.51
N GLN A 265 81.56 -41.59 -16.08
CA GLN A 265 82.08 -40.45 -16.87
C GLN A 265 81.15 -40.15 -18.05
N ARG A 266 80.63 -41.20 -18.68
CA ARG A 266 79.64 -41.07 -19.76
C ARG A 266 78.34 -40.41 -19.31
N ALA A 267 77.88 -40.64 -18.09
CA ALA A 267 76.67 -40.00 -17.56
C ALA A 267 76.90 -38.50 -17.33
N ILE A 268 78.12 -38.12 -16.91
CA ILE A 268 78.53 -36.72 -16.75
C ILE A 268 78.61 -36.03 -18.12
N ASP A 269 79.29 -36.65 -19.09
CA ASP A 269 79.48 -36.09 -20.43
C ASP A 269 78.16 -35.88 -21.17
N LEU A 270 77.18 -36.77 -20.93
CA LEU A 270 75.83 -36.71 -21.49
C LEU A 270 74.85 -35.89 -20.63
N ALA A 271 75.28 -35.36 -19.48
CA ALA A 271 74.45 -34.66 -18.51
C ALA A 271 73.17 -35.43 -18.16
N LEU A 272 73.29 -36.76 -17.99
CA LEU A 272 72.16 -37.61 -17.62
C LEU A 272 71.64 -37.22 -16.23
N SER A 273 70.32 -37.30 -16.07
CA SER A 273 69.64 -36.94 -14.85
C SER A 273 68.73 -38.05 -14.36
N THR A 274 68.39 -37.95 -13.08
CA THR A 274 67.50 -38.86 -12.38
C THR A 274 66.42 -38.07 -11.65
N PRO A 275 65.18 -38.56 -11.55
CA PRO A 275 64.11 -37.84 -10.87
C PRO A 275 64.38 -37.71 -9.36
N CYS A 276 63.89 -36.62 -8.78
CA CYS A 276 63.90 -36.39 -7.33
C CYS A 276 62.62 -35.66 -6.91
N SER A 277 62.35 -35.60 -5.61
CA SER A 277 61.21 -34.86 -5.07
C SER A 277 61.54 -34.16 -3.75
N THR A 278 60.83 -33.08 -3.49
CA THR A 278 60.80 -32.30 -2.25
C THR A 278 59.38 -32.35 -1.70
N SER A 279 59.21 -32.63 -0.40
CA SER A 279 57.89 -32.72 0.22
C SER A 279 57.83 -32.05 1.59
N ASN A 280 56.69 -31.41 1.87
CA ASN A 280 56.36 -30.82 3.16
C ASN A 280 54.85 -31.02 3.46
N GLU A 281 54.27 -30.24 4.38
CA GLU A 281 52.84 -30.34 4.71
C GLU A 281 51.90 -29.84 3.61
N LEU A 282 52.40 -29.07 2.63
CA LEU A 282 51.63 -28.44 1.56
C LEU A 282 51.56 -29.28 0.29
N GLY A 283 52.60 -30.05 -0.03
CA GLY A 283 52.58 -30.97 -1.16
C GLY A 283 53.89 -31.67 -1.45
N THR A 284 54.03 -32.24 -2.65
CA THR A 284 55.24 -32.93 -3.11
C THR A 284 55.60 -32.48 -4.53
N CYS A 285 56.62 -31.63 -4.65
CA CYS A 285 57.12 -31.17 -5.93
C CYS A 285 58.18 -32.12 -6.47
N THR A 286 58.18 -32.30 -7.80
CA THR A 286 59.16 -33.16 -8.49
C THR A 286 60.19 -32.33 -9.22
N GLY A 287 61.39 -32.88 -9.36
CA GLY A 287 62.53 -32.27 -10.03
C GLY A 287 63.49 -33.33 -10.53
N SER A 288 64.70 -32.92 -10.88
CA SER A 288 65.79 -33.74 -11.37
C SER A 288 67.09 -33.48 -10.61
N ARG A 289 67.93 -34.51 -10.57
CA ARG A 289 69.35 -34.41 -10.19
C ARG A 289 70.19 -34.78 -11.39
N VAL A 290 71.17 -33.96 -11.73
CA VAL A 290 72.07 -34.19 -12.87
C VAL A 290 73.38 -34.77 -12.38
N CYS A 291 73.95 -35.72 -13.13
CA CYS A 291 75.29 -36.25 -12.83
C CYS A 291 76.37 -35.20 -13.15
N THR A 292 77.28 -34.99 -12.20
CA THR A 292 78.41 -34.05 -12.29
C THR A 292 79.72 -34.72 -11.82
N ASP A 293 80.86 -34.05 -12.03
CA ASP A 293 82.18 -34.50 -11.53
C ASP A 293 82.23 -34.69 -10.00
N GLU A 294 81.30 -34.08 -9.25
CA GLU A 294 81.18 -34.20 -7.79
C GLU A 294 80.08 -35.19 -7.36
N GLY A 295 79.45 -35.90 -8.30
CA GLY A 295 78.31 -36.79 -8.08
C GLY A 295 76.97 -36.20 -8.56
N LEU A 296 75.85 -36.71 -8.05
CA LEU A 296 74.53 -36.14 -8.34
C LEU A 296 74.38 -34.74 -7.74
N SER A 297 73.84 -33.81 -8.52
CA SER A 297 73.50 -32.47 -8.05
C SER A 297 72.45 -32.52 -6.93
N ALA A 298 72.29 -31.40 -6.22
CA ALA A 298 71.11 -31.19 -5.39
C ALA A 298 69.82 -31.34 -6.24
N CYS A 299 68.73 -31.74 -5.59
CA CYS A 299 67.42 -31.78 -6.24
C CYS A 299 67.00 -30.35 -6.57
N ASP A 300 66.60 -30.12 -7.83
CA ASP A 300 66.12 -28.81 -8.29
C ASP A 300 64.60 -28.65 -8.16
N ALA A 301 63.91 -29.62 -7.54
CA ALA A 301 62.48 -29.52 -7.25
C ALA A 301 62.21 -28.30 -6.35
N PRO A 302 61.24 -27.44 -6.70
CA PRO A 302 60.86 -26.32 -5.85
C PRO A 302 60.36 -26.81 -4.49
N GLU A 303 60.55 -26.03 -3.42
CA GLU A 303 59.87 -26.36 -2.16
C GLU A 303 58.38 -26.02 -2.31
N PRO A 304 57.45 -26.95 -1.99
CA PRO A 304 56.02 -26.64 -2.08
C PRO A 304 55.66 -25.46 -1.17
N THR A 305 55.05 -24.43 -1.73
CA THR A 305 54.53 -23.26 -0.99
C THR A 305 53.02 -23.18 -1.15
N ALA A 306 52.35 -22.34 -0.34
CA ALA A 306 50.92 -22.14 -0.51
C ALA A 306 50.68 -21.40 -1.83
N GLU A 307 49.62 -21.77 -2.54
CA GLU A 307 49.24 -21.13 -3.81
C GLU A 307 49.13 -19.61 -3.66
N ILE A 308 49.65 -18.91 -4.65
CA ILE A 308 49.46 -17.48 -4.85
C ILE A 308 49.12 -17.26 -6.32
N CYS A 309 48.22 -16.32 -6.62
CA CYS A 309 47.77 -16.05 -8.00
C CYS A 309 48.91 -15.54 -8.90
N ASN A 310 49.69 -16.47 -9.46
CA ASN A 310 50.89 -16.22 -10.25
C ASN A 310 50.97 -17.11 -11.50
N GLY A 311 50.00 -18.01 -11.69
CA GLY A 311 49.95 -18.93 -12.84
C GLY A 311 50.83 -20.18 -12.70
N LEU A 312 51.28 -20.49 -11.48
CA LEU A 312 52.09 -21.67 -11.15
C LEU A 312 51.34 -22.56 -10.15
N ASP A 313 51.62 -23.87 -10.19
CA ASP A 313 51.20 -24.84 -9.17
C ASP A 313 52.28 -24.84 -8.08
N ASP A 314 52.18 -23.90 -7.14
CA ASP A 314 53.19 -23.64 -6.12
C ASP A 314 53.25 -24.74 -5.04
N ASN A 315 52.15 -25.44 -4.83
CA ASN A 315 52.01 -26.53 -3.86
C ASN A 315 52.18 -27.93 -4.50
N CYS A 316 52.19 -28.00 -5.84
CA CYS A 316 52.37 -29.21 -6.64
C CYS A 316 51.27 -30.27 -6.44
N ASP A 317 50.02 -29.87 -6.22
CA ASP A 317 48.86 -30.76 -6.07
C ASP A 317 48.17 -31.09 -7.42
N GLY A 318 48.62 -30.47 -8.51
CA GLY A 318 48.13 -30.67 -9.87
C GLY A 318 47.07 -29.66 -10.30
N SER A 319 46.83 -28.65 -9.48
CA SER A 319 45.90 -27.56 -9.70
C SER A 319 46.70 -26.24 -9.73
N VAL A 320 46.23 -25.22 -10.45
CA VAL A 320 46.93 -23.92 -10.58
C VAL A 320 46.04 -22.82 -10.00
N ASP A 321 46.55 -22.08 -9.01
CA ASP A 321 45.93 -20.90 -8.39
C ASP A 321 44.58 -21.15 -7.65
N GLU A 322 44.46 -22.21 -6.85
CA GLU A 322 43.22 -22.57 -6.09
C GLU A 322 43.02 -21.73 -4.83
N ALA A 323 44.05 -20.99 -4.42
CA ALA A 323 43.91 -19.96 -3.40
C ALA A 323 43.24 -18.74 -4.04
N THR A 324 42.04 -18.41 -3.57
CA THR A 324 41.27 -17.27 -4.06
C THR A 324 42.07 -15.99 -3.87
N CYS A 325 42.02 -15.12 -4.88
CA CYS A 325 42.49 -13.74 -4.81
C CYS A 325 41.54 -12.86 -3.98
N ASP A 326 40.90 -13.43 -2.98
CA ASP A 326 39.86 -12.80 -2.17
C ASP A 326 40.49 -11.73 -1.27
N ASP A 327 40.16 -10.45 -1.50
CA ASP A 327 40.61 -9.35 -0.66
C ASP A 327 39.71 -9.12 0.57
N GLY A 328 38.67 -9.95 0.72
CA GLY A 328 37.66 -9.85 1.77
C GLY A 328 36.67 -8.72 1.56
N ASN A 329 36.65 -8.08 0.38
CA ASN A 329 35.69 -7.04 0.04
C ASN A 329 34.55 -7.62 -0.82
N PRO A 330 33.33 -7.77 -0.29
CA PRO A 330 32.19 -8.27 -1.05
C PRO A 330 31.76 -7.33 -2.20
N CYS A 331 32.29 -6.11 -2.25
CA CYS A 331 32.04 -5.15 -3.32
C CYS A 331 33.04 -5.16 -4.47
N THR A 332 33.93 -6.13 -4.48
CA THR A 332 34.81 -6.41 -5.61
C THR A 332 34.59 -7.83 -6.12
N GLU A 333 34.55 -7.96 -7.43
CA GLU A 333 34.71 -9.25 -8.07
C GLU A 333 36.21 -9.55 -8.15
N ASP A 334 36.62 -10.61 -7.49
CA ASP A 334 38.01 -11.00 -7.36
C ASP A 334 38.35 -12.05 -8.42
N VAL A 335 39.11 -11.64 -9.43
CA VAL A 335 39.50 -12.48 -10.55
C VAL A 335 41.01 -12.72 -10.52
N CYS A 336 41.38 -14.00 -10.43
CA CYS A 336 42.77 -14.41 -10.59
C CYS A 336 43.09 -14.51 -12.09
N ASN A 337 43.98 -13.64 -12.57
CA ASN A 337 44.35 -13.54 -13.99
C ASN A 337 45.69 -14.22 -14.32
N GLY A 338 46.10 -15.25 -13.57
CA GLY A 338 47.39 -15.94 -13.74
C GLY A 338 48.58 -14.97 -13.64
N GLU A 339 49.41 -14.85 -14.69
CA GLU A 339 50.58 -13.95 -14.72
C GLU A 339 50.25 -12.46 -14.47
N ALA A 340 49.00 -12.02 -14.71
CA ALA A 340 48.59 -10.64 -14.46
C ALA A 340 48.22 -10.36 -12.99
N GLY A 341 48.20 -11.41 -12.15
CA GLY A 341 47.90 -11.32 -10.72
C GLY A 341 46.41 -11.09 -10.41
N CYS A 342 46.13 -10.76 -9.16
CA CYS A 342 44.78 -10.47 -8.67
C CYS A 342 44.23 -9.18 -9.28
N SER A 343 43.00 -9.23 -9.78
CA SER A 343 42.22 -8.06 -10.16
C SER A 343 40.96 -8.00 -9.29
N HIS A 344 40.69 -6.82 -8.73
CA HIS A 344 39.51 -6.53 -7.92
C HIS A 344 38.68 -5.49 -8.67
N THR A 345 37.58 -5.92 -9.30
CA THR A 345 36.71 -5.04 -10.09
C THR A 345 35.48 -4.63 -9.29
N PRO A 346 35.15 -3.33 -9.16
CA PRO A 346 33.96 -2.89 -8.42
C PRO A 346 32.67 -3.50 -8.98
N LEU A 347 31.87 -4.10 -8.09
CA LEU A 347 30.56 -4.67 -8.41
C LEU A 347 29.47 -3.64 -8.11
N GLU A 348 29.09 -2.80 -9.08
CA GLU A 348 28.05 -1.79 -8.85
C GLU A 348 26.66 -2.40 -8.61
N GLY A 349 26.02 -1.99 -7.51
CA GLY A 349 24.67 -2.44 -7.16
C GLY A 349 24.56 -3.87 -6.65
N ALA A 350 25.69 -4.58 -6.48
CA ALA A 350 25.70 -5.87 -5.81
C ALA A 350 25.34 -5.70 -4.32
N ALA A 351 24.57 -6.66 -3.78
CA ALA A 351 24.28 -6.70 -2.36
C ALA A 351 25.56 -7.01 -1.57
N CYS A 352 25.78 -6.26 -0.51
CA CYS A 352 26.89 -6.46 0.40
C CYS A 352 26.40 -6.30 1.84
N SER A 353 27.29 -6.41 2.82
CA SER A 353 27.01 -6.02 4.19
C SER A 353 28.15 -5.15 4.68
N ASP A 354 27.82 -4.00 5.26
CA ASP A 354 28.81 -3.13 5.91
C ASP A 354 29.03 -3.48 7.39
N GLU A 355 28.48 -4.63 7.83
CA GLU A 355 28.43 -5.12 9.21
C GLU A 355 27.78 -4.15 10.21
N ASN A 356 27.12 -3.10 9.72
CA ASN A 356 26.44 -2.12 10.55
C ASN A 356 24.95 -2.49 10.63
N ALA A 357 24.51 -2.87 11.82
CA ALA A 357 23.12 -3.25 12.07
C ALA A 357 22.13 -2.06 11.98
N CYS A 358 22.65 -0.83 11.78
CA CYS A 358 21.89 0.40 11.56
C CYS A 358 21.69 0.77 10.11
N THR A 359 22.08 -0.09 9.19
CA THR A 359 21.94 0.11 7.76
C THR A 359 21.23 -1.09 7.14
N HIS A 360 20.40 -0.82 6.14
CA HIS A 360 19.70 -1.85 5.37
C HIS A 360 19.87 -1.64 3.88
N GLY A 361 19.70 -2.73 3.13
CA GLY A 361 19.78 -2.71 1.68
C GLY A 361 21.16 -2.29 1.19
N ASP A 362 22.22 -2.76 1.87
CA ASP A 362 23.58 -2.35 1.56
C ASP A 362 23.96 -2.81 0.17
N ILE A 363 24.36 -1.83 -0.63
CA ILE A 363 24.77 -2.02 -2.00
C ILE A 363 26.19 -1.50 -2.18
N CYS A 364 26.88 -2.15 -3.09
CA CYS A 364 28.19 -1.74 -3.50
C CYS A 364 28.10 -0.51 -4.40
N VAL A 365 28.78 0.56 -3.97
CA VAL A 365 28.90 1.82 -4.70
C VAL A 365 30.38 2.22 -4.71
N ASP A 366 30.96 2.36 -5.90
CA ASP A 366 32.38 2.66 -6.11
C ASP A 366 33.33 1.69 -5.36
N GLY A 367 32.96 0.41 -5.27
CA GLY A 367 33.76 -0.64 -4.63
C GLY A 367 33.76 -0.62 -3.10
N SER A 368 32.84 0.12 -2.47
CA SER A 368 32.61 0.12 -1.02
C SER A 368 31.16 -0.23 -0.72
N CYS A 369 30.94 -0.98 0.36
CA CYS A 369 29.59 -1.29 0.80
C CYS A 369 28.95 -0.07 1.47
N GLN A 370 27.80 0.36 0.96
CA GLN A 370 27.05 1.50 1.50
C GLN A 370 25.59 1.09 1.72
N GLY A 371 25.15 1.19 2.96
CA GLY A 371 23.77 0.95 3.36
C GLY A 371 22.91 2.20 3.49
N THR A 372 21.60 1.98 3.46
CA THR A 372 20.61 3.02 3.78
C THR A 372 20.34 3.01 5.28
N GLU A 373 20.45 4.17 5.93
CA GLU A 373 20.28 4.30 7.38
C GLU A 373 18.87 3.85 7.83
N ILE A 374 18.83 2.87 8.75
CA ILE A 374 17.61 2.40 9.40
C ILE A 374 17.14 3.48 10.37
N GLN A 375 15.90 3.92 10.21
CA GLN A 375 15.24 4.80 11.19
C GLN A 375 14.61 3.92 12.27
N CYS A 376 15.26 3.84 13.42
CA CYS A 376 14.84 3.01 14.56
C CYS A 376 13.71 3.65 15.36
N GLU A 377 12.63 4.07 14.71
CA GLU A 377 11.48 4.68 15.40
C GLU A 377 10.41 3.61 15.65
N ASP A 378 10.17 3.22 16.91
CA ASP A 378 9.14 2.24 17.26
C ASP A 378 7.78 2.86 17.64
N THR A 379 7.68 4.19 17.54
CA THR A 379 6.52 5.01 17.89
C THR A 379 6.12 4.96 19.37
N ASN A 380 6.88 4.29 20.23
CA ASN A 380 6.64 4.22 21.65
C ASN A 380 7.33 5.41 22.34
N PRO A 381 6.58 6.39 22.88
CA PRO A 381 7.18 7.53 23.58
C PRO A 381 7.95 7.13 24.85
N CYS A 382 7.81 5.88 25.32
CA CYS A 382 8.48 5.33 26.49
C CYS A 382 9.81 4.64 26.23
N THR A 383 10.31 4.73 25.00
CA THR A 383 11.62 4.24 24.61
C THR A 383 12.42 5.39 23.99
N ASP A 384 13.72 5.38 24.28
CA ASP A 384 14.70 6.17 23.56
C ASP A 384 15.21 5.31 22.41
N ASP A 385 14.86 5.76 21.22
CA ASP A 385 15.06 5.09 19.95
C ASP A 385 16.48 5.36 19.47
N LEU A 386 17.38 4.42 19.74
CA LEU A 386 18.79 4.55 19.37
C LEU A 386 19.18 3.42 18.44
N CYS A 387 19.89 3.76 17.38
CA CYS A 387 20.51 2.75 16.57
C CYS A 387 21.93 2.46 17.09
N ASP A 388 22.16 1.22 17.51
CA ASP A 388 23.48 0.69 17.87
C ASP A 388 24.08 -0.06 16.67
N GLU A 389 25.27 0.32 16.25
CA GLU A 389 25.92 -0.20 15.04
C GLU A 389 26.18 -1.73 15.07
N VAL A 390 26.09 -2.38 16.24
CA VAL A 390 26.33 -3.81 16.42
C VAL A 390 25.03 -4.58 16.69
N VAL A 391 24.09 -4.00 17.43
CA VAL A 391 22.86 -4.67 17.87
C VAL A 391 21.64 -4.30 17.01
N GLY A 392 21.72 -3.19 16.27
CA GLY A 392 20.64 -2.63 15.48
C GLY A 392 19.80 -1.66 16.30
N CYS A 393 18.49 -1.62 16.05
CA CYS A 393 17.60 -0.78 16.83
C CYS A 393 17.52 -1.24 18.29
N ASP A 394 17.98 -0.39 19.20
CA ASP A 394 17.89 -0.55 20.65
C ASP A 394 16.87 0.46 21.20
N PHE A 395 15.88 -0.06 21.91
CA PHE A 395 14.74 0.71 22.43
C PHE A 395 14.86 0.76 23.95
N ALA A 396 15.68 1.69 24.44
CA ALA A 396 15.98 1.79 25.87
C ALA A 396 14.83 2.48 26.61
N PHE A 397 14.32 1.89 27.70
CA PHE A 397 13.22 2.50 28.45
C PHE A 397 13.60 3.86 29.03
N ASN A 398 12.70 4.82 28.87
CA ASN A 398 12.84 6.15 29.45
C ASN A 398 11.75 6.43 30.51
N ASP A 399 11.86 7.57 31.19
CA ASP A 399 10.91 8.07 32.20
C ASP A 399 10.15 9.30 31.66
N ALA A 400 9.98 9.41 30.34
CA ALA A 400 9.35 10.56 29.72
C ALA A 400 7.85 10.66 30.08
N PRO A 401 7.24 11.86 29.99
CA PRO A 401 5.79 11.98 30.01
C PRO A 401 5.19 11.27 28.80
N CYS A 402 4.12 10.52 29.03
CA CYS A 402 3.37 9.82 27.99
C CYS A 402 1.86 9.99 28.25
N ASP A 403 1.04 9.43 27.38
CA ASP A 403 -0.42 9.35 27.53
C ASP A 403 -0.80 7.87 27.45
N ASP A 404 -1.55 7.37 28.44
CA ASP A 404 -1.98 5.96 28.49
C ASP A 404 -3.33 5.74 27.80
N GLU A 405 -3.82 6.76 27.08
CA GLU A 405 -5.11 6.82 26.41
C GLU A 405 -6.31 6.59 27.34
N ASP A 406 -6.10 6.59 28.66
CA ASP A 406 -7.16 6.57 29.65
C ASP A 406 -7.53 8.02 30.01
N PRO A 407 -8.67 8.55 29.51
CA PRO A 407 -9.11 9.90 29.83
C PRO A 407 -9.44 10.11 31.31
N CYS A 408 -9.37 9.06 32.15
CA CYS A 408 -9.53 9.12 33.60
C CYS A 408 -8.21 9.34 34.37
N THR A 409 -7.07 9.44 33.69
CA THR A 409 -5.75 9.67 34.30
C THR A 409 -5.09 10.91 33.71
N VAL A 410 -4.26 11.59 34.51
CA VAL A 410 -3.45 12.73 34.05
C VAL A 410 -2.05 12.66 34.63
N GLY A 411 -1.08 13.04 33.81
CA GLY A 411 0.33 13.07 34.19
C GLY A 411 0.95 11.67 34.16
N ASP A 412 0.61 10.89 33.15
CA ASP A 412 1.13 9.56 32.90
C ASP A 412 2.62 9.66 32.54
N THR A 413 3.36 8.66 33.01
CA THR A 413 4.81 8.62 32.87
C THR A 413 5.23 7.26 32.40
N CYS A 414 6.33 7.20 31.66
CA CYS A 414 6.88 5.95 31.21
C CYS A 414 7.47 5.16 32.39
N GLY A 415 7.24 3.85 32.40
CA GLY A 415 7.79 2.92 33.37
C GLY A 415 7.92 1.52 32.78
N GLU A 416 9.14 0.99 32.77
CA GLU A 416 9.47 -0.33 32.19
C GLU A 416 8.97 -0.49 30.73
N GLY A 417 9.08 0.59 29.93
CA GLY A 417 8.76 0.58 28.49
C GLY A 417 7.27 0.73 28.15
N VAL A 418 6.40 0.94 29.14
CA VAL A 418 4.96 1.14 28.94
C VAL A 418 4.54 2.44 29.63
N CYS A 419 3.57 3.14 29.03
CA CYS A 419 2.97 4.28 29.70
C CYS A 419 2.17 3.82 30.92
N VAL A 420 2.60 4.24 32.12
CA VAL A 420 1.89 3.90 33.37
C VAL A 420 0.98 5.04 33.79
N SER A 421 -0.26 4.66 34.11
CA SER A 421 -1.30 5.58 34.57
C SER A 421 -0.83 6.49 35.70
N GLY A 422 -1.04 7.78 35.48
CA GLY A 422 -0.78 8.87 36.38
C GLY A 422 -1.87 9.01 37.44
N LEU A 423 -2.17 10.25 37.81
CA LEU A 423 -3.16 10.54 38.86
C LEU A 423 -4.57 10.41 38.29
N ALA A 424 -5.39 9.55 38.90
CA ALA A 424 -6.80 9.44 38.56
C ALA A 424 -7.52 10.79 38.75
N ILE A 425 -8.22 11.27 37.71
CA ILE A 425 -9.00 12.50 37.76
C ILE A 425 -10.27 12.27 38.59
N THR A 426 -10.63 13.29 39.38
CA THR A 426 -11.93 13.32 40.05
C THR A 426 -12.93 14.00 39.11
N CYS A 427 -13.76 13.20 38.45
CA CYS A 427 -14.90 13.69 37.69
C CYS A 427 -15.96 14.20 38.67
N THR A 428 -16.04 15.51 38.86
CA THR A 428 -17.18 16.14 39.53
C THR A 428 -17.59 17.42 38.83
N ASP A 429 -18.86 17.53 38.48
CA ASP A 429 -19.44 18.73 37.86
C ASP A 429 -20.08 19.66 38.91
N ASN A 430 -20.02 19.29 40.19
CA ASN A 430 -20.68 19.96 41.31
C ASN A 430 -22.21 20.11 41.14
N ASN A 431 -22.84 19.30 40.29
CA ASN A 431 -24.27 19.28 40.12
C ASN A 431 -24.87 18.22 41.06
N PRO A 432 -25.71 18.60 42.05
CA PRO A 432 -26.34 17.62 42.93
C PRO A 432 -27.33 16.69 42.21
N CYS A 433 -27.70 17.01 40.96
CA CYS A 433 -28.61 16.23 40.12
C CYS A 433 -27.93 15.21 39.21
N THR A 434 -26.63 14.98 39.37
CA THR A 434 -25.89 13.95 38.65
C THR A 434 -25.12 13.06 39.62
N ASP A 435 -24.98 11.79 39.24
CA ASP A 435 -24.04 10.85 39.86
C ASP A 435 -22.80 10.79 38.97
N ASP A 436 -21.71 11.33 39.49
CA ASP A 436 -20.46 11.52 38.73
C ASP A 436 -19.59 10.27 38.83
N SER A 437 -19.13 9.75 37.69
CA SER A 437 -18.14 8.67 37.63
C SER A 437 -17.22 8.85 36.43
N CYS A 438 -16.10 8.15 36.40
CA CYS A 438 -15.19 8.16 35.25
C CYS A 438 -15.25 6.82 34.54
N ASP A 439 -15.53 6.85 33.25
CA ASP A 439 -15.54 5.69 32.36
C ASP A 439 -14.19 5.62 31.62
N PRO A 440 -13.39 4.55 31.79
CA PRO A 440 -12.09 4.38 31.14
C PRO A 440 -12.12 4.44 29.60
N ALA A 441 -13.29 4.30 28.97
CA ALA A 441 -13.43 4.40 27.51
C ALA A 441 -13.95 5.77 27.02
N GLY A 442 -14.45 6.62 27.93
CA GLY A 442 -15.22 7.82 27.55
C GLY A 442 -15.01 9.05 28.44
N GLY A 443 -14.16 8.97 29.46
CA GLY A 443 -13.87 10.05 30.39
C GLY A 443 -14.99 10.27 31.41
N CYS A 444 -15.15 11.52 31.87
CA CYS A 444 -16.14 11.83 32.90
C CYS A 444 -17.58 11.63 32.41
N ILE A 445 -18.33 10.77 33.11
CA ILE A 445 -19.75 10.53 32.91
C ILE A 445 -20.58 11.09 34.07
N PHE A 446 -21.59 11.90 33.75
CA PHE A 446 -22.47 12.55 34.73
C PHE A 446 -23.89 12.04 34.51
N THR A 447 -24.31 11.04 35.31
CA THR A 447 -25.61 10.37 35.08
C THR A 447 -26.71 11.11 35.82
N PRO A 448 -27.79 11.60 35.15
CA PRO A 448 -28.91 12.25 35.81
C PRO A 448 -29.52 11.40 36.93
N ASN A 449 -29.65 11.98 38.12
CA ASN A 449 -30.30 11.34 39.26
C ASN A 449 -31.68 11.98 39.56
N THR A 450 -32.38 11.42 40.53
CA THR A 450 -33.73 11.88 40.96
C THR A 450 -33.73 12.35 42.41
N ALA A 451 -32.57 12.76 42.91
CA ALA A 451 -32.43 13.24 44.28
C ALA A 451 -33.21 14.54 44.51
N SER A 452 -33.46 14.87 45.78
CA SER A 452 -33.94 16.21 46.14
C SER A 452 -32.84 17.23 45.89
N CYS A 453 -33.21 18.37 45.32
CA CYS A 453 -32.33 19.49 45.04
C CYS A 453 -33.01 20.81 45.48
N ASP A 454 -32.37 21.94 45.20
CA ASP A 454 -32.90 23.29 45.42
C ASP A 454 -32.70 24.06 44.11
N ASP A 455 -33.79 24.50 43.47
CA ASP A 455 -33.73 25.23 42.19
C ASP A 455 -33.55 26.75 42.40
N GLY A 456 -33.43 27.19 43.66
CA GLY A 456 -33.28 28.57 44.04
C GLY A 456 -34.55 29.41 43.87
N ASN A 457 -35.68 28.81 43.52
CA ASN A 457 -36.94 29.49 43.29
C ASN A 457 -37.79 29.48 44.57
N LEU A 458 -37.95 30.64 45.21
CA LEU A 458 -38.75 30.76 46.43
C LEU A 458 -40.25 30.51 46.22
N CYS A 459 -40.70 30.40 44.98
CA CYS A 459 -42.07 30.09 44.60
C CYS A 459 -42.35 28.60 44.41
N THR A 460 -41.38 27.74 44.69
CA THR A 460 -41.55 26.29 44.68
C THR A 460 -41.23 25.72 46.06
N THR A 461 -42.02 24.74 46.50
CA THR A 461 -41.88 24.17 47.85
C THR A 461 -41.28 22.77 47.87
N VAL A 462 -41.07 22.17 46.69
CA VAL A 462 -40.51 20.83 46.50
C VAL A 462 -39.76 20.80 45.17
N ASP A 463 -38.45 20.67 45.24
CA ASP A 463 -37.59 20.61 44.06
C ASP A 463 -36.95 19.22 43.95
N THR A 464 -36.94 18.68 42.75
CA THR A 464 -36.45 17.32 42.48
C THR A 464 -35.69 17.33 41.18
N CYS A 465 -34.60 16.56 41.15
CA CYS A 465 -33.81 16.39 39.95
C CYS A 465 -34.61 15.61 38.90
N SER A 466 -34.62 16.13 37.69
CA SER A 466 -35.11 15.44 36.49
C SER A 466 -34.16 15.79 35.35
N ASP A 467 -33.79 14.81 34.52
CA ASP A 467 -32.93 15.04 33.34
C ASP A 467 -31.67 15.91 33.60
N GLY A 468 -31.05 15.77 34.77
CA GLY A 468 -29.80 16.45 35.13
C GLY A 468 -29.96 17.90 35.59
N ALA A 469 -31.20 18.40 35.71
CA ALA A 469 -31.50 19.74 36.21
C ALA A 469 -32.47 19.70 37.39
N CYS A 470 -32.37 20.69 38.28
CA CYS A 470 -33.28 20.83 39.40
C CYS A 470 -34.56 21.56 38.97
N TYR A 471 -35.73 20.97 39.23
CA TYR A 471 -37.01 21.59 38.92
C TYR A 471 -37.93 21.62 40.15
N GLY A 472 -38.46 22.80 40.47
CA GLY A 472 -39.54 22.96 41.42
C GLY A 472 -40.89 22.52 40.87
N THR A 473 -41.56 21.60 41.58
CA THR A 473 -42.77 20.90 41.09
C THR A 473 -44.06 21.35 41.77
N SER A 474 -43.97 22.13 42.84
CA SER A 474 -45.11 22.54 43.66
C SER A 474 -45.13 24.07 43.81
N PRO A 475 -45.99 24.79 43.06
CA PRO A 475 -46.07 26.26 43.12
C PRO A 475 -46.65 26.75 44.47
N LEU A 476 -46.02 27.78 45.02
CA LEU A 476 -46.40 28.46 46.26
C LEU A 476 -47.66 29.32 46.05
N ASP A 477 -48.72 29.05 46.81
CA ASP A 477 -49.96 29.83 46.78
C ASP A 477 -49.82 31.10 47.62
N CYS A 478 -49.89 32.26 46.96
CA CYS A 478 -49.63 33.57 47.54
C CYS A 478 -50.88 34.44 47.68
N VAL A 479 -52.09 33.88 47.74
CA VAL A 479 -53.31 34.70 47.82
C VAL A 479 -53.56 35.26 49.24
N ASP A 480 -53.80 36.57 49.37
CA ASP A 480 -54.02 37.26 50.67
C ASP A 480 -55.48 37.62 51.01
N GLU A 481 -56.42 37.20 50.16
CA GLU A 481 -57.88 37.45 50.26
C GLU A 481 -58.31 38.93 50.13
N SER A 482 -57.40 39.86 49.79
CA SER A 482 -57.73 41.27 49.55
C SER A 482 -58.05 41.55 48.08
N ALA A 483 -59.22 42.12 47.80
CA ALA A 483 -59.57 42.56 46.44
C ALA A 483 -58.70 43.73 45.93
N CYS A 484 -57.95 44.39 46.82
CA CYS A 484 -57.16 45.59 46.53
C CYS A 484 -55.65 45.35 46.41
N THR A 485 -55.23 44.10 46.32
CA THR A 485 -53.86 43.66 46.01
C THR A 485 -53.86 42.77 44.77
N THR A 486 -52.75 42.72 44.05
CA THR A 486 -52.54 41.74 42.98
C THR A 486 -51.47 40.78 43.42
N ASP A 487 -51.90 39.61 43.87
CA ASP A 487 -51.02 38.59 44.42
C ASP A 487 -50.26 37.88 43.30
N TYR A 488 -48.94 37.87 43.40
CA TYR A 488 -48.09 37.00 42.58
C TYR A 488 -46.90 36.51 43.39
N CYS A 489 -46.26 35.46 42.90
CA CYS A 489 -45.03 34.96 43.48
C CYS A 489 -43.86 35.34 42.58
N ASP A 490 -42.92 36.13 43.12
CA ASP A 490 -41.65 36.44 42.48
C ASP A 490 -40.62 35.36 42.82
N PRO A 491 -39.97 34.72 41.82
CA PRO A 491 -39.03 33.63 42.05
C PRO A 491 -37.86 33.95 42.98
N LEU A 492 -37.50 35.24 43.14
CA LEU A 492 -36.37 35.70 43.92
C LEU A 492 -36.77 36.29 45.28
N THR A 493 -37.95 36.90 45.40
CA THR A 493 -38.43 37.55 46.64
C THR A 493 -39.59 36.84 47.34
N GLY A 494 -40.23 35.86 46.69
CA GLY A 494 -41.36 35.09 47.22
C GLY A 494 -42.71 35.76 46.98
N CYS A 495 -43.68 35.55 47.86
CA CYS A 495 -45.02 36.13 47.71
C CYS A 495 -45.00 37.66 47.82
N GLU A 496 -45.52 38.34 46.80
CA GLU A 496 -45.71 39.78 46.77
C GLU A 496 -47.18 40.14 46.59
N HIS A 497 -47.62 41.17 47.31
CA HIS A 497 -49.01 41.64 47.34
C HIS A 497 -49.10 43.15 47.06
N PRO A 498 -48.63 43.64 45.88
CA PRO A 498 -48.70 45.06 45.56
C PRO A 498 -50.15 45.54 45.49
N ALA A 499 -50.38 46.73 46.03
CA ALA A 499 -51.67 47.40 45.96
C ALA A 499 -52.09 47.63 44.50
N ASN A 500 -53.31 47.23 44.16
CA ASN A 500 -53.89 47.42 42.85
C ASN A 500 -54.84 48.64 42.84
N THR A 501 -55.28 49.05 41.66
CA THR A 501 -56.27 50.13 41.47
C THR A 501 -57.57 49.62 40.86
N LEU A 502 -57.88 48.34 41.07
CA LEU A 502 -59.07 47.70 40.50
C LEU A 502 -60.35 48.18 41.23
N PRO A 503 -61.52 47.99 40.60
CA PRO A 503 -62.79 48.33 41.23
C PRO A 503 -63.02 47.49 42.49
N CYS A 504 -63.51 48.13 43.54
CA CYS A 504 -63.89 47.50 44.80
C CYS A 504 -65.25 48.03 45.27
N ASN A 505 -65.72 47.66 46.46
CA ASN A 505 -66.97 48.16 47.03
C ASN A 505 -66.75 48.58 48.48
N ASP A 506 -67.04 49.84 48.81
CA ASP A 506 -66.82 50.42 50.14
C ASP A 506 -67.99 50.24 51.11
N GLY A 507 -69.10 49.65 50.64
CA GLY A 507 -70.31 49.40 51.42
C GLY A 507 -71.29 50.57 51.54
N ASN A 508 -71.09 51.69 50.82
CA ASN A 508 -72.00 52.84 50.80
C ASN A 508 -72.78 52.93 49.47
N ALA A 509 -74.12 53.00 49.54
CA ALA A 509 -74.99 52.98 48.35
C ALA A 509 -75.04 54.31 47.57
N CYS A 510 -74.52 55.41 48.12
CA CYS A 510 -74.50 56.72 47.46
C CYS A 510 -73.21 57.01 46.68
N THR A 511 -72.21 56.15 46.80
CA THR A 511 -70.92 56.21 46.10
C THR A 511 -70.88 55.19 44.97
N LEU A 512 -70.50 55.63 43.77
CA LEU A 512 -70.41 54.82 42.56
C LEU A 512 -68.98 54.90 42.04
N GLY A 513 -68.41 53.73 41.74
CA GLY A 513 -67.07 53.60 41.16
C GLY A 513 -65.94 53.60 42.20
N ASP A 514 -66.11 52.89 43.31
CA ASP A 514 -65.04 52.73 44.31
C ASP A 514 -63.85 52.01 43.70
N VAL A 515 -62.66 52.52 44.02
CA VAL A 515 -61.39 52.03 43.48
C VAL A 515 -60.42 51.77 44.61
N CYS A 516 -59.61 50.73 44.44
CA CYS A 516 -58.53 50.46 45.36
C CYS A 516 -57.48 51.57 45.29
N ALA A 517 -57.08 52.07 46.45
CA ALA A 517 -55.98 53.02 46.61
C ALA A 517 -55.22 52.67 47.88
N ASP A 518 -53.89 52.59 47.80
CA ASP A 518 -53.00 52.24 48.91
C ASP A 518 -53.38 50.93 49.64
N GLY A 519 -53.89 49.94 48.91
CA GLY A 519 -54.25 48.61 49.43
C GLY A 519 -55.60 48.55 50.16
N ALA A 520 -56.38 49.64 50.15
CA ALA A 520 -57.73 49.70 50.73
C ALA A 520 -58.75 50.27 49.74
N CYS A 521 -60.02 49.86 49.90
CA CYS A 521 -61.09 50.34 49.04
C CYS A 521 -61.46 51.79 49.40
N SER A 522 -61.25 52.72 48.47
CA SER A 522 -61.55 54.14 48.66
C SER A 522 -62.82 54.54 47.91
N PRO A 523 -63.66 55.43 48.48
CA PRO A 523 -64.93 55.82 47.87
C PRO A 523 -64.74 56.47 46.49
N GLY A 524 -65.52 56.03 45.52
CA GLY A 524 -65.50 56.58 44.16
C GLY A 524 -66.02 58.03 44.09
N SER A 525 -65.60 58.78 43.08
CA SER A 525 -66.05 60.16 42.84
C SER A 525 -67.45 60.27 42.23
N GLY A 526 -68.11 59.15 41.91
CA GLY A 526 -69.48 59.13 41.40
C GLY A 526 -70.49 59.24 42.53
N SER A 527 -71.42 60.18 42.44
CA SER A 527 -72.58 60.27 43.34
C SER A 527 -73.83 59.71 42.65
N MET A 528 -74.66 58.95 43.37
CA MET A 528 -75.95 58.48 42.85
C MET A 528 -76.85 59.68 42.47
N ASN A 529 -77.19 59.82 41.18
CA ASN A 529 -78.03 60.89 40.68
C ASN A 529 -79.51 60.57 40.94
N CYS A 530 -80.15 61.38 41.79
CA CYS A 530 -81.57 61.27 42.12
C CYS A 530 -82.46 62.21 41.28
N ASP A 531 -81.95 62.82 40.21
CA ASP A 531 -82.70 63.70 39.31
C ASP A 531 -83.80 62.94 38.54
N ASP A 532 -85.07 63.31 38.73
CA ASP A 532 -86.21 62.73 37.98
C ASP A 532 -86.47 63.41 36.64
N GLY A 533 -85.67 64.42 36.29
CA GLY A 533 -85.75 65.15 35.03
C GLY A 533 -86.96 66.09 34.94
N ASN A 534 -87.67 66.34 36.05
CA ASN A 534 -88.73 67.33 36.09
C ASN A 534 -88.18 68.67 36.66
N PRO A 535 -88.07 69.75 35.86
CA PRO A 535 -87.59 71.04 36.34
C PRO A 535 -88.50 71.66 37.42
N CYS A 536 -89.71 71.14 37.58
CA CYS A 536 -90.67 71.55 38.60
C CYS A 536 -90.54 70.77 39.94
N THR A 537 -89.44 70.04 40.18
CA THR A 537 -89.12 69.33 41.44
C THR A 537 -87.66 69.52 41.90
N ASP A 538 -87.40 69.41 43.21
CA ASP A 538 -86.08 69.40 43.84
C ASP A 538 -85.77 68.00 44.41
N ASP A 539 -84.59 67.45 44.10
CA ASP A 539 -84.26 66.03 44.32
C ASP A 539 -83.09 65.80 45.31
N ILE A 540 -83.25 64.88 46.28
CA ILE A 540 -82.28 64.58 47.36
C ILE A 540 -82.01 63.07 47.47
N CYS A 541 -80.76 62.66 47.77
CA CYS A 541 -80.34 61.27 47.97
C CYS A 541 -80.11 60.93 49.45
N ASP A 542 -80.71 59.84 49.94
CA ASP A 542 -80.57 59.32 51.32
C ASP A 542 -79.49 58.21 51.42
N PRO A 543 -78.49 58.30 52.33
CA PRO A 543 -77.43 57.29 52.54
C PRO A 543 -77.92 55.87 52.88
N GLU A 544 -79.18 55.69 53.28
CA GLU A 544 -79.78 54.38 53.58
C GLU A 544 -80.62 53.81 52.40
N GLY A 545 -80.66 54.49 51.25
CA GLY A 545 -80.97 53.87 49.95
C GLY A 545 -82.26 54.30 49.22
N ALA A 546 -82.68 55.58 49.25
CA ALA A 546 -83.78 56.05 48.38
C ALA A 546 -83.64 57.52 47.89
N CYS A 547 -84.15 57.80 46.69
CA CYS A 547 -84.29 59.15 46.12
C CYS A 547 -85.64 59.80 46.51
N ILE A 548 -85.62 61.11 46.78
CA ILE A 548 -86.77 61.89 47.26
C ILE A 548 -86.96 63.16 46.38
N HIS A 549 -88.18 63.42 45.86
CA HIS A 549 -88.50 64.52 44.91
C HIS A 549 -89.62 65.44 45.45
N LEU A 550 -89.41 66.77 45.51
CA LEU A 550 -90.36 67.76 46.10
C LEU A 550 -90.74 68.89 45.10
N PRO A 551 -92.03 69.28 44.90
CA PRO A 551 -92.42 70.29 43.91
C PRO A 551 -91.84 71.69 44.14
N ASN A 552 -91.44 72.39 43.06
CA ASN A 552 -90.91 73.75 43.05
C ASN A 552 -91.68 74.69 42.07
N ASP A 553 -91.39 75.99 42.16
CA ASP A 553 -92.02 77.06 41.36
C ASP A 553 -91.06 77.66 40.30
N ALA A 554 -90.16 76.84 39.73
CA ALA A 554 -89.15 77.30 38.76
C ALA A 554 -89.74 77.64 37.37
N ASP A 555 -88.98 78.40 36.56
CA ASP A 555 -89.30 78.60 35.15
C ASP A 555 -89.06 77.28 34.36
N CYS A 556 -89.81 77.02 33.30
CA CYS A 556 -89.72 75.75 32.54
C CYS A 556 -89.97 75.96 31.02
N ASN A 557 -90.02 74.90 30.19
CA ASN A 557 -90.34 74.97 28.74
C ASN A 557 -91.40 73.94 28.30
N ASP A 558 -92.41 74.34 27.52
CA ASP A 558 -93.56 73.50 27.10
C ASP A 558 -93.43 72.81 25.70
N ASN A 559 -92.27 72.94 25.04
CA ASN A 559 -91.94 72.36 23.74
C ASN A 559 -92.83 72.80 22.55
N ASN A 560 -93.50 73.95 22.64
CA ASN A 560 -94.17 74.57 21.50
C ASN A 560 -93.32 75.71 20.89
N GLU A 561 -92.78 75.48 19.68
CA GLU A 561 -91.82 76.37 19.02
C GLU A 561 -92.40 77.71 18.53
N CYS A 562 -93.68 77.99 18.77
CA CYS A 562 -94.29 79.30 18.53
C CYS A 562 -94.83 79.93 19.83
N THR A 563 -94.31 79.54 21.00
CA THR A 563 -94.58 80.15 22.32
C THR A 563 -93.30 80.56 23.07
N THR A 564 -93.39 81.53 23.98
CA THR A 564 -92.29 82.08 24.80
C THR A 564 -92.84 82.40 26.20
N ALA A 565 -92.03 82.23 27.25
CA ALA A 565 -92.35 82.41 28.68
C ALA A 565 -93.21 81.30 29.33
N ASP A 566 -92.59 80.15 29.62
CA ASP A 566 -93.24 78.99 30.22
C ASP A 566 -92.83 78.83 31.71
N ALA A 567 -93.77 78.45 32.59
CA ALA A 567 -93.55 78.42 34.05
C ALA A 567 -94.20 77.20 34.73
N CYS A 568 -93.60 76.72 35.83
CA CYS A 568 -94.08 75.57 36.60
C CYS A 568 -95.33 75.91 37.43
N GLN A 569 -96.36 75.07 37.34
CA GLN A 569 -97.55 75.10 38.20
C GLN A 569 -97.93 73.68 38.62
N GLU A 570 -98.00 73.42 39.94
CA GLU A 570 -98.36 72.12 40.53
C GLU A 570 -97.58 70.91 39.93
N GLY A 571 -96.30 71.11 39.59
CA GLY A 571 -95.42 70.07 39.05
C GLY A 571 -95.47 69.86 37.53
N ALA A 572 -96.09 70.77 36.75
CA ALA A 572 -96.14 70.72 35.27
C ALA A 572 -95.89 72.08 34.59
N CYS A 573 -95.37 72.06 33.35
CA CYS A 573 -94.94 73.24 32.59
C CYS A 573 -95.94 73.74 31.52
N VAL A 574 -96.17 75.07 31.39
CA VAL A 574 -97.14 75.70 30.44
C VAL A 574 -96.65 77.04 29.82
N GLY A 575 -96.83 77.29 28.51
CA GLY A 575 -96.24 78.43 27.75
C GLY A 575 -97.12 79.45 26.98
N ALA A 576 -96.57 80.63 26.58
CA ALA A 576 -97.33 81.79 26.00
C ALA A 576 -96.64 82.83 25.01
N GLY A 577 -96.47 82.60 23.66
CA GLY A 577 -96.28 83.66 22.58
C GLY A 577 -95.14 83.52 21.48
N PRO A 578 -95.25 83.96 20.18
CA PRO A 578 -94.47 83.44 18.97
C PRO A 578 -93.06 83.98 18.47
N LEU A 579 -92.36 83.15 17.62
CA LEU A 579 -90.94 82.96 17.05
C LEU A 579 -90.38 83.82 15.83
N MET A 580 -89.03 83.94 15.57
CA MET A 580 -88.32 84.16 14.23
C MET A 580 -86.74 83.96 14.18
N CYS A 581 -86.00 83.87 13.02
CA CYS A 581 -85.58 82.69 12.17
C CYS A 581 -84.54 83.02 11.00
N ASP A 582 -83.21 82.70 11.08
CA ASP A 582 -82.07 83.07 10.15
C ASP A 582 -81.23 81.81 9.65
N ASP A 583 -80.79 81.72 8.38
CA ASP A 583 -80.09 80.56 7.72
C ASP A 583 -78.59 80.71 7.41
N GLY A 584 -77.99 81.88 7.60
CA GLY A 584 -76.54 82.05 7.46
C GLY A 584 -75.95 81.89 6.05
N ASN A 585 -76.75 81.97 4.97
CA ASN A 585 -76.19 82.10 3.61
C ASN A 585 -75.95 83.59 3.25
N PRO A 586 -74.70 84.00 2.94
CA PRO A 586 -74.36 85.41 2.72
C PRO A 586 -74.91 86.00 1.42
N CYS A 587 -75.40 85.17 0.49
CA CYS A 587 -76.17 85.65 -0.66
C CYS A 587 -77.72 85.50 -0.43
N THR A 588 -78.29 85.34 0.80
CA THR A 588 -79.77 85.32 1.14
C THR A 588 -80.23 86.16 2.38
N TYR A 589 -81.55 86.31 2.66
CA TYR A 589 -82.19 87.03 3.82
C TYR A 589 -83.55 86.42 4.31
N ASP A 590 -83.86 86.43 5.64
CA ASP A 590 -84.63 85.35 6.32
C ASP A 590 -85.82 85.74 7.28
N PHE A 591 -86.89 84.91 7.42
CA PHE A 591 -88.10 85.12 8.31
C PHE A 591 -88.93 83.83 8.68
N CYS A 592 -89.92 83.83 9.61
CA CYS A 592 -90.62 82.60 10.13
C CYS A 592 -92.17 82.51 10.04
N LEU A 593 -92.69 81.28 9.82
CA LEU A 593 -94.13 80.93 9.65
C LEU A 593 -94.59 79.76 10.57
N ALA A 594 -95.67 79.94 11.35
CA ALA A 594 -96.19 78.92 12.28
C ALA A 594 -96.73 77.66 11.54
N GLY A 595 -96.10 76.50 11.80
CA GLY A 595 -96.36 75.23 11.11
C GLY A 595 -95.46 74.96 9.89
N GLY A 596 -94.55 75.88 9.55
CA GLY A 596 -93.59 75.75 8.44
C GLY A 596 -92.16 76.26 8.72
N GLY A 597 -91.90 76.88 9.87
CA GLY A 597 -90.55 77.33 10.25
C GLY A 597 -90.00 78.51 9.43
N CYS A 598 -88.67 78.66 9.41
CA CYS A 598 -87.89 79.72 8.75
C CYS A 598 -87.96 79.69 7.20
N GLN A 599 -87.77 80.82 6.49
CA GLN A 599 -87.78 81.03 5.02
C GLN A 599 -86.75 82.11 4.58
N HIS A 600 -86.14 82.02 3.36
CA HIS A 600 -84.86 82.70 2.97
C HIS A 600 -84.77 83.14 1.45
N ASP A 601 -84.39 84.40 1.09
CA ASP A 601 -84.40 85.01 -0.30
C ASP A 601 -83.06 85.66 -0.82
N ASN A 602 -82.68 85.60 -2.12
CA ASN A 602 -81.32 85.92 -2.71
C ASN A 602 -80.86 87.42 -2.91
N VAL A 603 -79.53 87.73 -2.84
CA VAL A 603 -78.85 89.07 -3.04
C VAL A 603 -77.56 89.08 -3.94
N VAL A 604 -76.93 90.26 -4.24
CA VAL A 604 -75.72 90.45 -5.11
C VAL A 604 -74.54 91.15 -4.37
N GLY A 605 -73.32 90.60 -4.41
CA GLY A 605 -72.09 91.09 -3.75
C GLY A 605 -70.83 90.26 -4.07
N PRO A 606 -69.61 90.64 -3.62
CA PRO A 606 -68.40 89.84 -3.83
C PRO A 606 -68.44 88.55 -3.00
N CYS A 607 -67.86 87.47 -3.54
CA CYS A 607 -67.76 86.19 -2.84
C CYS A 607 -66.61 85.36 -3.43
N SER A 608 -66.39 84.14 -2.95
CA SER A 608 -65.34 83.25 -3.44
C SER A 608 -65.95 81.91 -3.86
N ASP A 609 -65.52 81.37 -5.00
CA ASP A 609 -66.08 80.12 -5.56
C ASP A 609 -65.29 78.85 -5.21
N GLY A 610 -64.09 79.00 -4.64
CA GLY A 610 -63.29 77.92 -4.08
C GLY A 610 -62.38 77.17 -5.07
N ASP A 611 -62.14 77.69 -6.29
CA ASP A 611 -61.20 77.11 -7.27
C ASP A 611 -59.81 77.82 -7.25
N ASN A 612 -58.72 77.08 -7.04
CA ASN A 612 -57.35 77.62 -6.92
C ASN A 612 -56.68 77.98 -8.26
N CYS A 613 -57.31 77.64 -9.38
CA CYS A 613 -56.83 78.00 -10.71
C CYS A 613 -57.45 79.30 -11.24
N THR A 614 -58.35 79.95 -10.48
CA THR A 614 -58.99 81.24 -10.84
C THR A 614 -58.80 82.30 -9.75
N PHE A 615 -58.80 83.59 -10.13
CA PHE A 615 -58.87 84.71 -9.17
C PHE A 615 -59.85 85.82 -9.62
N ASP A 616 -60.46 86.51 -8.63
CA ASP A 616 -61.47 87.60 -8.70
C ASP A 616 -62.98 87.21 -8.93
N ASP A 617 -63.65 86.53 -7.96
CA ASP A 617 -65.04 85.98 -8.09
C ASP A 617 -66.20 86.88 -7.55
N PHE A 618 -67.48 86.67 -7.97
CA PHE A 618 -68.67 87.46 -7.53
C PHE A 618 -70.05 86.73 -7.46
N CYS A 619 -70.99 87.11 -6.57
CA CYS A 619 -72.36 86.53 -6.44
C CYS A 619 -73.25 87.03 -7.60
N SER A 620 -73.94 86.14 -8.30
CA SER A 620 -75.03 86.48 -9.22
C SER A 620 -76.10 85.39 -9.23
N GLY A 621 -77.35 85.75 -8.90
CA GLY A 621 -78.49 84.82 -8.89
C GLY A 621 -78.57 83.90 -7.65
N GLY A 622 -77.95 84.28 -6.53
CA GLY A 622 -77.91 83.46 -5.30
C GLY A 622 -76.74 82.47 -5.21
N SER A 623 -75.75 82.57 -6.09
CA SER A 623 -74.54 81.72 -6.09
C SER A 623 -73.30 82.47 -6.64
N CYS A 624 -72.11 82.02 -6.26
CA CYS A 624 -70.80 82.59 -6.61
C CYS A 624 -70.24 82.03 -7.93
N ILE A 625 -69.51 82.86 -8.71
CA ILE A 625 -68.94 82.50 -10.02
C ILE A 625 -67.53 83.10 -10.21
N GLY A 626 -66.54 82.32 -10.71
CA GLY A 626 -65.11 82.70 -10.71
C GLY A 626 -64.44 83.32 -11.96
N GLY A 627 -63.19 83.78 -11.75
CA GLY A 627 -62.38 84.66 -12.64
C GLY A 627 -61.27 84.01 -13.54
N ALA A 628 -60.04 84.58 -13.62
CA ALA A 628 -59.00 84.30 -14.67
C ALA A 628 -57.85 83.29 -14.30
N VAL A 629 -57.18 82.62 -15.28
CA VAL A 629 -56.37 81.35 -15.14
C VAL A 629 -54.80 81.45 -15.23
N LYS A 630 -54.04 80.52 -14.56
CA LYS A 630 -52.54 80.41 -14.33
C LYS A 630 -51.76 79.46 -15.33
N ALA A 631 -50.40 79.51 -15.46
CA ALA A 631 -49.55 78.72 -16.41
C ALA A 631 -48.34 77.96 -15.79
N CYS A 632 -47.99 76.75 -16.30
CA CYS A 632 -47.06 75.76 -15.68
C CYS A 632 -46.18 74.95 -16.70
N ASP A 633 -44.86 75.16 -16.82
CA ASP A 633 -43.92 74.40 -17.70
C ASP A 633 -42.55 74.19 -16.99
N ASP A 634 -41.97 72.97 -17.01
CA ASP A 634 -40.78 72.57 -16.23
C ASP A 634 -39.48 72.27 -17.04
N GLY A 635 -39.56 72.12 -18.36
CA GLY A 635 -38.39 71.93 -19.23
C GLY A 635 -37.78 70.51 -19.31
N ASN A 636 -38.46 69.46 -18.83
CA ASN A 636 -38.05 68.06 -19.02
C ASN A 636 -38.78 67.41 -20.23
N PRO A 637 -38.08 66.86 -21.25
CA PRO A 637 -38.74 66.24 -22.42
C PRO A 637 -39.51 64.95 -22.10
N CYS A 638 -39.26 64.33 -20.94
CA CYS A 638 -39.93 63.11 -20.49
C CYS A 638 -41.18 63.36 -19.61
N THR A 639 -41.69 64.59 -19.52
CA THR A 639 -42.93 64.96 -18.81
C THR A 639 -43.87 65.83 -19.64
N ASP A 640 -45.18 65.74 -19.36
CA ASP A 640 -46.25 66.57 -19.91
C ASP A 640 -46.87 67.44 -18.79
N ASP A 641 -46.96 68.75 -18.99
CA ASP A 641 -47.25 69.70 -17.90
C ASP A 641 -48.71 70.24 -17.94
N VAL A 642 -49.47 70.09 -16.83
CA VAL A 642 -50.91 70.43 -16.73
C VAL A 642 -51.24 71.13 -15.41
N CYS A 643 -52.21 72.06 -15.41
CA CYS A 643 -52.65 72.78 -14.20
C CYS A 643 -53.96 72.20 -13.62
N ASN A 644 -53.99 71.84 -12.33
CA ASN A 644 -55.12 71.20 -11.64
C ASN A 644 -55.81 72.15 -10.65
N SER A 645 -57.14 72.32 -10.77
CA SER A 645 -57.98 73.27 -9.99
C SER A 645 -58.02 73.04 -8.48
N ASN A 646 -57.57 71.88 -7.99
CA ASN A 646 -57.51 71.58 -6.56
C ASN A 646 -56.08 71.47 -5.99
N ALA A 647 -55.04 71.39 -6.82
CA ALA A 647 -53.67 71.04 -6.39
C ALA A 647 -52.52 71.85 -7.02
N ASP A 648 -52.80 72.86 -7.86
CA ASP A 648 -51.80 73.68 -8.59
C ASP A 648 -51.11 72.90 -9.74
N CYS A 649 -49.94 73.32 -10.23
CA CYS A 649 -49.23 72.70 -11.37
C CYS A 649 -48.82 71.22 -11.12
N GLU A 650 -49.09 70.34 -12.10
CA GLU A 650 -48.72 68.91 -12.10
C GLU A 650 -47.91 68.55 -13.36
N PHE A 651 -46.88 67.70 -13.22
CA PHE A 651 -45.98 67.26 -14.30
C PHE A 651 -46.01 65.73 -14.41
N LEU A 652 -46.55 65.19 -15.52
CA LEU A 652 -46.85 63.76 -15.67
C LEU A 652 -45.85 63.06 -16.61
N PRO A 653 -45.27 61.91 -16.22
CA PRO A 653 -44.32 61.16 -17.06
C PRO A 653 -44.89 60.75 -18.43
N ASN A 654 -44.12 60.94 -19.51
CA ASN A 654 -44.41 60.45 -20.85
C ASN A 654 -43.41 59.37 -21.32
N THR A 655 -43.65 58.78 -22.49
CA THR A 655 -42.84 57.68 -23.07
C THR A 655 -42.22 58.02 -24.42
N ASN A 656 -41.93 59.30 -24.66
CA ASN A 656 -41.36 59.75 -25.93
C ASN A 656 -39.88 59.35 -26.07
N PRO A 657 -39.31 59.30 -27.30
CA PRO A 657 -37.90 59.01 -27.50
C PRO A 657 -37.01 60.10 -26.90
N CYS A 658 -35.90 59.69 -26.32
CA CYS A 658 -34.89 60.56 -25.71
C CYS A 658 -33.48 59.98 -25.99
N ASP A 659 -32.40 60.60 -25.52
CA ASP A 659 -31.01 60.13 -25.72
C ASP A 659 -30.32 60.17 -24.34
N ASP A 660 -29.74 59.05 -23.91
CA ASP A 660 -29.13 58.91 -22.59
C ASP A 660 -27.60 59.09 -22.56
N GLU A 661 -27.00 59.44 -23.70
CA GLU A 661 -25.56 59.66 -23.93
C GLU A 661 -24.66 58.42 -23.66
N ASN A 662 -25.21 57.20 -23.59
CA ASN A 662 -24.45 55.96 -23.42
C ASN A 662 -24.23 55.22 -24.75
N ALA A 663 -22.97 54.91 -25.10
CA ALA A 663 -22.61 54.29 -26.38
C ALA A 663 -22.95 52.79 -26.50
N CYS A 664 -23.38 52.14 -25.40
CA CYS A 664 -23.77 50.73 -25.36
C CYS A 664 -25.29 50.51 -25.37
N THR A 665 -26.09 51.57 -25.56
CA THR A 665 -27.54 51.53 -25.75
C THR A 665 -27.91 52.21 -27.06
N ASN A 666 -28.95 51.71 -27.74
CA ASN A 666 -29.29 52.15 -29.09
C ASN A 666 -30.80 52.32 -29.34
N GLU A 667 -31.63 52.09 -28.32
CA GLU A 667 -33.08 52.29 -28.34
C GLU A 667 -33.56 52.95 -27.03
N ASP A 668 -33.28 54.25 -26.89
CA ASP A 668 -33.57 55.02 -25.67
C ASP A 668 -34.98 55.65 -25.69
N ALA A 669 -35.71 55.50 -24.58
CA ALA A 669 -37.07 56.02 -24.43
C ALA A 669 -37.35 56.47 -22.99
N CYS A 670 -38.24 57.46 -22.85
CA CYS A 670 -38.65 57.94 -21.54
C CYS A 670 -39.47 56.87 -20.80
N SER A 671 -39.15 56.64 -19.52
CA SER A 671 -39.94 55.78 -18.64
C SER A 671 -39.91 56.34 -17.22
N GLY A 672 -41.09 56.58 -16.63
CA GLY A 672 -41.20 57.13 -15.28
C GLY A 672 -40.66 58.56 -15.10
N GLY A 673 -40.51 59.32 -16.19
CA GLY A 673 -40.08 60.73 -16.18
C GLY A 673 -38.57 60.93 -16.34
N THR A 674 -37.81 59.84 -16.58
CA THR A 674 -36.38 59.85 -16.85
C THR A 674 -36.10 59.13 -18.18
N CYS A 675 -35.06 59.56 -18.90
CA CYS A 675 -34.62 58.86 -20.10
C CYS A 675 -33.89 57.57 -19.72
N VAL A 676 -34.33 56.43 -20.25
CA VAL A 676 -33.70 55.13 -20.00
C VAL A 676 -33.32 54.48 -21.32
N GLY A 677 -32.04 54.16 -21.48
CA GLY A 677 -31.55 53.41 -22.63
C GLY A 677 -31.87 51.92 -22.53
N SER A 678 -32.20 51.33 -23.68
CA SER A 678 -32.42 49.89 -23.81
C SER A 678 -31.86 49.35 -25.13
N GLY A 679 -31.55 48.05 -25.16
CA GLY A 679 -30.78 47.42 -26.23
C GLY A 679 -29.27 47.44 -25.95
N SER A 680 -28.55 46.41 -26.42
CA SER A 680 -27.09 46.32 -26.39
C SER A 680 -26.61 46.01 -27.81
N PRO A 681 -25.55 46.65 -28.33
CA PRO A 681 -24.91 46.18 -29.55
C PRO A 681 -24.34 44.77 -29.30
N ASP A 682 -24.55 43.87 -30.25
CA ASP A 682 -23.99 42.51 -30.22
C ASP A 682 -22.48 42.62 -30.45
N CYS A 683 -21.70 42.46 -29.39
CA CYS A 683 -20.23 42.55 -29.41
C CYS A 683 -19.58 41.19 -29.76
N GLU A 684 -20.35 40.16 -30.11
CA GLU A 684 -19.82 38.83 -30.37
C GLU A 684 -19.03 38.75 -31.68
N ASP A 685 -17.77 38.35 -31.57
CA ASP A 685 -16.89 38.06 -32.71
C ASP A 685 -16.87 36.58 -33.11
N GLY A 686 -17.48 35.72 -32.28
CA GLY A 686 -17.59 34.28 -32.51
C GLY A 686 -16.35 33.49 -32.11
N ASP A 687 -15.41 34.08 -31.36
CA ASP A 687 -14.22 33.39 -30.83
C ASP A 687 -14.39 33.07 -29.33
N VAL A 688 -14.47 31.77 -29.01
CA VAL A 688 -14.58 31.23 -27.64
C VAL A 688 -13.43 31.68 -26.72
N CYS A 689 -12.26 32.00 -27.29
CA CYS A 689 -11.07 32.44 -26.55
C CYS A 689 -11.01 33.94 -26.25
N THR A 690 -12.09 34.67 -26.54
CA THR A 690 -12.26 36.06 -26.14
C THR A 690 -13.53 36.25 -25.33
N THR A 691 -13.51 37.20 -24.40
CA THR A 691 -14.72 37.63 -23.68
C THR A 691 -15.05 39.05 -24.08
N ASN A 692 -16.27 39.21 -24.59
CA ASN A 692 -16.73 40.41 -25.26
C ASN A 692 -17.48 41.30 -24.26
N SER A 693 -16.99 42.51 -24.02
CA SER A 693 -17.60 43.44 -23.06
C SER A 693 -17.76 44.84 -23.66
N CYS A 694 -18.92 45.46 -23.45
CA CYS A 694 -19.22 46.81 -23.93
C CYS A 694 -18.92 47.85 -22.84
N ASP A 695 -17.99 48.76 -23.12
CA ASP A 695 -17.68 49.90 -22.24
C ASP A 695 -18.59 51.10 -22.60
N PRO A 696 -19.40 51.63 -21.66
CA PRO A 696 -20.33 52.74 -21.89
C PRO A 696 -19.72 54.03 -22.48
N ALA A 697 -18.39 54.23 -22.34
CA ALA A 697 -17.70 55.42 -22.82
C ALA A 697 -17.06 55.27 -24.21
N VAL A 698 -16.79 54.03 -24.67
CA VAL A 698 -16.02 53.77 -25.92
C VAL A 698 -16.59 52.65 -26.82
N GLY A 699 -17.56 51.85 -26.36
CA GLY A 699 -18.18 50.75 -27.12
C GLY A 699 -17.55 49.37 -26.87
N CYS A 700 -17.78 48.41 -27.78
CA CYS A 700 -17.31 47.02 -27.64
C CYS A 700 -15.78 46.89 -27.55
N SER A 701 -15.30 46.11 -26.58
CA SER A 701 -13.89 45.78 -26.35
C SER A 701 -13.70 44.27 -26.18
N LEU A 702 -12.56 43.74 -26.66
CA LEU A 702 -12.21 42.31 -26.65
C LEU A 702 -11.06 42.07 -25.67
N GLU A 703 -11.23 41.18 -24.69
CA GLU A 703 -10.17 40.69 -23.81
C GLU A 703 -9.99 39.16 -23.94
N TYR A 704 -8.73 38.70 -23.92
CA TYR A 704 -8.43 37.26 -23.98
C TYR A 704 -8.83 36.57 -22.68
N ASN A 705 -9.50 35.42 -22.80
CA ASN A 705 -9.90 34.61 -21.66
C ASN A 705 -9.09 33.30 -21.61
N THR A 706 -9.30 32.53 -20.54
CA THR A 706 -8.72 31.20 -20.34
C THR A 706 -9.81 30.14 -20.29
N ASN A 707 -10.89 30.34 -21.02
CA ASN A 707 -12.02 29.41 -21.01
C ASN A 707 -11.66 28.10 -21.71
N PRO A 708 -12.36 27.00 -21.39
CA PRO A 708 -12.25 25.75 -22.14
C PRO A 708 -12.67 25.97 -23.59
N CYS A 709 -11.92 25.38 -24.50
CA CYS A 709 -12.16 25.41 -25.94
C CYS A 709 -11.92 24.01 -26.54
N GLU A 710 -12.01 23.84 -27.85
CA GLU A 710 -11.71 22.56 -28.53
C GLU A 710 -10.79 22.86 -29.72
N ASP A 711 -9.58 22.31 -29.72
CA ASP A 711 -8.57 22.55 -30.77
C ASP A 711 -8.70 21.59 -31.97
N GLY A 712 -9.58 20.59 -31.85
CA GLY A 712 -9.87 19.60 -32.88
C GLY A 712 -8.87 18.44 -32.95
N ASN A 713 -7.93 18.35 -32.02
CA ASN A 713 -7.05 17.21 -31.83
C ASN A 713 -7.70 16.18 -30.89
N PRO A 714 -8.02 14.96 -31.35
CA PRO A 714 -8.61 13.93 -30.50
C PRO A 714 -7.66 13.37 -29.42
N CYS A 715 -6.41 13.84 -29.35
CA CYS A 715 -5.39 13.42 -28.38
C CYS A 715 -5.20 14.37 -27.19
N THR A 716 -5.99 15.43 -27.10
CA THR A 716 -5.96 16.37 -25.97
C THR A 716 -7.32 16.45 -25.29
N VAL A 717 -7.35 16.54 -23.96
CA VAL A 717 -8.59 16.49 -23.14
C VAL A 717 -8.85 17.72 -22.30
N THR A 718 -7.86 18.61 -22.19
CA THR A 718 -7.96 19.85 -21.41
C THR A 718 -7.48 21.03 -22.25
N ASP A 719 -8.22 21.27 -23.32
CA ASP A 719 -8.01 22.37 -24.24
C ASP A 719 -8.45 23.70 -23.59
N ILE A 720 -7.51 24.63 -23.48
CA ILE A 720 -7.75 25.94 -22.86
C ILE A 720 -7.29 27.06 -23.78
N CYS A 721 -7.99 28.18 -23.68
CA CYS A 721 -7.60 29.39 -24.39
C CYS A 721 -6.34 30.01 -23.77
N ALA A 722 -5.34 30.27 -24.60
CA ALA A 722 -4.16 31.03 -24.23
C ALA A 722 -3.84 32.05 -25.32
N GLU A 723 -3.68 33.32 -24.94
CA GLU A 723 -3.36 34.44 -25.86
C GLU A 723 -4.31 34.56 -27.07
N GLY A 724 -5.58 34.17 -26.92
CA GLY A 724 -6.58 34.25 -27.98
C GLY A 724 -6.52 33.11 -29.01
N THR A 725 -5.91 31.97 -28.68
CA THR A 725 -5.97 30.73 -29.50
C THR A 725 -6.21 29.53 -28.59
N CYS A 726 -6.96 28.55 -29.08
CA CYS A 726 -7.17 27.30 -28.36
C CYS A 726 -5.90 26.44 -28.45
N VAL A 727 -5.35 26.06 -27.30
CA VAL A 727 -4.19 25.17 -27.22
C VAL A 727 -4.55 23.94 -26.41
N GLY A 728 -4.39 22.77 -27.01
CA GLY A 728 -4.62 21.51 -26.35
C GLY A 728 -3.60 21.21 -25.26
N GLY A 729 -4.11 20.77 -24.11
CA GLY A 729 -3.32 20.34 -22.96
C GLY A 729 -3.88 19.04 -22.39
N GLY A 730 -3.03 18.27 -21.71
CA GLY A 730 -3.38 16.96 -21.16
C GLY A 730 -3.48 15.90 -22.24
N ASP A 731 -2.58 14.91 -22.20
CA ASP A 731 -2.58 13.80 -23.15
C ASP A 731 -3.78 12.87 -22.87
N VAL A 732 -4.48 12.45 -23.93
CA VAL A 732 -5.48 11.37 -23.84
C VAL A 732 -4.76 10.07 -23.51
N ASP A 733 -5.13 9.47 -22.39
CA ASP A 733 -4.75 8.10 -22.06
C ASP A 733 -5.45 7.15 -23.04
N CYS A 734 -4.64 6.56 -23.93
CA CYS A 734 -5.12 5.67 -24.97
C CYS A 734 -4.98 4.19 -24.59
N ASP A 735 -4.60 3.89 -23.35
CA ASP A 735 -4.56 2.52 -22.82
C ASP A 735 -5.94 1.88 -22.97
N ASP A 736 -6.04 0.87 -23.83
CA ASP A 736 -7.30 0.13 -24.06
C ASP A 736 -7.52 -0.98 -23.03
N GLY A 737 -6.58 -1.13 -22.09
CA GLY A 737 -6.57 -2.16 -21.05
C GLY A 737 -6.16 -3.53 -21.57
N ASP A 738 -5.75 -3.65 -22.83
CA ASP A 738 -5.17 -4.84 -23.44
C ASP A 738 -3.64 -4.69 -23.49
N HIS A 739 -2.96 -5.32 -22.54
CA HIS A 739 -1.50 -5.29 -22.43
C HIS A 739 -0.78 -5.95 -23.62
N CYS A 740 -1.52 -6.61 -24.53
CA CYS A 740 -1.02 -7.12 -25.80
C CYS A 740 -1.10 -6.11 -26.95
N THR A 741 -1.48 -4.87 -26.67
CA THR A 741 -1.45 -3.80 -27.65
C THR A 741 -0.51 -2.68 -27.20
N ALA A 742 0.20 -2.10 -28.16
CA ALA A 742 0.92 -0.86 -27.96
C ALA A 742 -0.02 0.29 -28.31
N ASP A 743 -0.54 0.95 -27.29
CA ASP A 743 -1.42 2.09 -27.43
C ASP A 743 -0.64 3.36 -27.70
N SER A 744 -1.09 4.11 -28.70
CA SER A 744 -0.58 5.44 -28.96
C SER A 744 -1.69 6.34 -29.46
N CYS A 745 -1.58 7.64 -29.21
CA CYS A 745 -2.54 8.59 -29.73
C CYS A 745 -2.06 9.18 -31.06
N ASP A 746 -2.82 8.93 -32.14
CA ASP A 746 -2.60 9.55 -33.44
C ASP A 746 -3.39 10.87 -33.53
N PRO A 747 -2.75 12.01 -33.82
CA PRO A 747 -3.40 13.34 -33.85
C PRO A 747 -4.53 13.51 -34.89
N VAL A 748 -4.74 12.53 -35.77
CA VAL A 748 -5.78 12.54 -36.80
C VAL A 748 -6.80 11.41 -36.57
N LEU A 749 -6.36 10.25 -36.09
CA LEU A 749 -7.19 9.06 -35.89
C LEU A 749 -7.67 8.87 -34.44
N GLY A 750 -7.12 9.60 -33.49
CA GLY A 750 -7.34 9.40 -32.05
C GLY A 750 -6.54 8.21 -31.53
N CYS A 751 -7.01 7.55 -30.48
CA CYS A 751 -6.35 6.37 -29.94
C CYS A 751 -6.25 5.24 -30.97
N VAL A 752 -5.03 4.74 -31.15
CA VAL A 752 -4.72 3.59 -32.00
C VAL A 752 -3.98 2.52 -31.18
N SER A 753 -4.54 1.32 -31.19
CA SER A 753 -4.02 0.13 -30.50
C SER A 753 -3.47 -0.83 -31.54
N VAL A 754 -2.15 -1.06 -31.55
CA VAL A 754 -1.51 -2.01 -32.47
C VAL A 754 -1.07 -3.28 -31.71
N PRO A 755 -1.35 -4.49 -32.22
CA PRO A 755 -0.90 -5.72 -31.55
C PRO A 755 0.62 -5.76 -31.37
N ALA A 756 1.08 -6.09 -30.17
CA ALA A 756 2.50 -6.30 -29.85
C ALA A 756 3.03 -7.59 -30.50
N ASP A 757 4.32 -7.61 -30.86
CA ASP A 757 4.97 -8.74 -31.56
C ASP A 757 5.24 -9.97 -30.65
N SER A 758 5.18 -9.80 -29.33
CA SER A 758 5.14 -10.87 -28.32
C SER A 758 4.37 -10.41 -27.08
N CYS A 759 3.45 -11.20 -26.54
CA CYS A 759 2.65 -10.80 -25.39
C CYS A 759 2.28 -11.96 -24.44
N CYS A 760 2.74 -11.83 -23.20
CA CYS A 760 2.45 -12.79 -22.14
C CYS A 760 0.97 -12.78 -21.73
N GLY A 761 0.31 -13.92 -21.54
CA GLY A 761 -1.05 -13.96 -20.99
C GLY A 761 -2.17 -13.93 -22.04
N ASN A 762 -1.89 -14.33 -23.28
CA ASN A 762 -2.88 -14.44 -24.35
C ASN A 762 -3.29 -15.91 -24.64
N LEU A 763 -2.80 -16.85 -23.82
CA LEU A 763 -2.92 -18.32 -23.94
C LEU A 763 -2.14 -18.93 -25.12
N ILE A 764 -1.20 -18.20 -25.71
CA ILE A 764 -0.40 -18.64 -26.85
C ILE A 764 1.07 -18.48 -26.49
N LEU A 765 1.75 -19.61 -26.31
CA LEU A 765 3.19 -19.61 -26.07
C LEU A 765 3.97 -19.14 -27.32
N GLU A 766 4.57 -17.96 -27.23
CA GLU A 766 5.33 -17.29 -28.30
C GLU A 766 6.86 -17.47 -28.16
N GLU A 767 7.64 -17.07 -29.17
CA GLU A 767 9.09 -17.24 -29.16
C GLU A 767 9.75 -16.26 -28.16
N GLY A 768 10.23 -16.78 -27.03
CA GLY A 768 10.81 -16.00 -25.93
C GLY A 768 10.10 -16.22 -24.59
N GLU A 769 8.92 -16.85 -24.62
CA GLU A 769 8.13 -17.22 -23.44
C GLU A 769 8.43 -18.67 -23.01
N GLU A 770 8.49 -18.91 -21.70
CA GLU A 770 8.62 -20.24 -21.09
C GLU A 770 7.25 -20.86 -20.76
N CYS A 771 6.25 -20.01 -20.49
CA CYS A 771 4.85 -20.35 -20.21
C CYS A 771 3.91 -19.23 -20.72
N ASP A 772 2.60 -19.50 -20.79
CA ASP A 772 1.51 -18.51 -20.97
C ASP A 772 0.21 -19.15 -20.46
N ASP A 773 -0.37 -18.61 -19.39
CA ASP A 773 -1.59 -19.12 -18.75
C ASP A 773 -2.82 -18.24 -18.95
N GLY A 774 -2.72 -17.24 -19.83
CA GLY A 774 -3.84 -16.37 -20.20
C GLY A 774 -4.07 -15.19 -19.28
N ASN A 775 -3.10 -14.87 -18.41
CA ASN A 775 -3.14 -13.67 -17.59
C ASN A 775 -1.72 -13.15 -17.25
N LEU A 776 -1.63 -12.05 -16.47
CA LEU A 776 -0.37 -11.45 -16.02
C LEU A 776 -0.20 -11.53 -14.48
N GLU A 777 -1.07 -12.28 -13.80
CA GLU A 777 -0.98 -12.47 -12.36
C GLU A 777 0.21 -13.38 -12.07
N GLY A 778 1.26 -12.84 -11.47
CA GLY A 778 2.32 -13.71 -10.96
C GLY A 778 1.81 -14.64 -9.84
N LEU A 779 2.51 -15.75 -9.71
CA LEU A 779 2.49 -16.80 -8.69
C LEU A 779 1.39 -17.84 -8.85
N ASP A 780 0.85 -17.98 -10.06
CA ASP A 780 -0.13 -18.97 -10.48
C ASP A 780 0.46 -20.06 -11.41
N GLY A 781 1.73 -19.94 -11.79
CA GLY A 781 2.44 -20.87 -12.65
C GLY A 781 3.18 -20.19 -13.81
N CYS A 782 2.83 -18.94 -14.13
CA CYS A 782 3.53 -18.16 -15.14
C CYS A 782 3.60 -16.68 -14.73
N ASN A 783 4.81 -16.13 -14.63
CA ASN A 783 4.92 -14.73 -14.21
C ASN A 783 4.51 -13.77 -15.34
N ALA A 784 4.34 -12.49 -15.01
CA ALA A 784 3.97 -11.44 -15.98
C ALA A 784 5.00 -11.22 -17.11
N LEU A 785 6.18 -11.85 -17.04
CA LEU A 785 7.22 -11.86 -18.08
C LEU A 785 7.25 -13.19 -18.84
N CYS A 786 6.26 -14.05 -18.62
CA CYS A 786 6.11 -15.38 -19.19
C CYS A 786 7.29 -16.31 -18.92
N GLN A 787 7.74 -16.32 -17.67
CA GLN A 787 8.73 -17.26 -17.14
C GLN A 787 8.07 -18.24 -16.17
N ASP A 788 8.53 -19.49 -16.18
CA ASP A 788 8.01 -20.54 -15.30
C ASP A 788 8.21 -20.15 -13.83
N GLU A 789 7.13 -20.16 -13.05
CA GLU A 789 7.21 -19.90 -11.61
C GLU A 789 7.44 -21.18 -10.84
N LEU A 790 8.43 -21.16 -9.95
CA LEU A 790 8.82 -22.33 -9.20
C LEU A 790 8.06 -22.38 -7.88
N PHE A 791 7.68 -23.58 -7.47
CA PHE A 791 7.06 -23.78 -6.17
C PHE A 791 7.57 -25.04 -5.46
N VAL A 792 7.50 -25.03 -4.14
CA VAL A 792 7.70 -26.20 -3.29
C VAL A 792 6.55 -26.35 -2.30
N THR A 793 6.13 -27.59 -2.06
CA THR A 793 5.07 -27.91 -1.09
C THR A 793 5.64 -28.76 0.05
N PHE A 794 5.43 -28.30 1.28
CA PHE A 794 5.76 -28.98 2.51
C PHE A 794 4.52 -29.63 3.11
N ASN A 795 4.54 -30.96 3.12
CA ASN A 795 3.54 -31.77 3.81
C ASN A 795 3.98 -32.04 5.25
N TYR A 796 3.07 -32.47 6.11
CA TYR A 796 3.42 -32.87 7.48
C TYR A 796 4.40 -34.05 7.51
N THR A 797 5.51 -33.90 8.22
CA THR A 797 6.58 -34.92 8.36
C THR A 797 6.76 -35.42 9.80
N GLY A 798 6.06 -34.86 10.78
CA GLY A 798 6.27 -35.17 12.20
C GLY A 798 7.25 -34.25 12.94
N GLY A 799 7.81 -33.24 12.27
CA GLY A 799 8.73 -32.29 12.89
C GLY A 799 9.06 -31.10 11.99
N GLU A 800 10.02 -30.29 12.45
CA GLU A 800 10.56 -29.14 11.72
C GLU A 800 11.11 -29.57 10.35
N GLN A 801 10.82 -28.76 9.35
CA GLN A 801 11.42 -28.81 8.01
C GLN A 801 12.16 -27.50 7.75
N THR A 802 13.10 -27.51 6.82
CA THR A 802 13.84 -26.30 6.43
C THR A 802 13.82 -26.12 4.92
N TRP A 803 13.92 -24.87 4.49
CA TRP A 803 14.09 -24.51 3.08
C TRP A 803 15.15 -23.41 2.98
N THR A 804 16.13 -23.62 2.11
CA THR A 804 17.17 -22.64 1.82
C THR A 804 16.76 -21.87 0.57
N VAL A 805 16.73 -20.55 0.69
CA VAL A 805 16.34 -19.63 -0.39
C VAL A 805 17.31 -19.80 -1.56
N PRO A 806 16.84 -20.10 -2.79
CA PRO A 806 17.70 -20.24 -3.95
C PRO A 806 18.45 -18.95 -4.29
N ALA A 807 19.56 -19.09 -5.03
CA ALA A 807 20.30 -17.94 -5.54
C ALA A 807 19.40 -17.06 -6.41
N GLY A 808 19.50 -15.73 -6.24
CA GLY A 808 18.74 -14.74 -7.02
C GLY A 808 17.31 -14.48 -6.53
N ILE A 809 16.82 -15.18 -5.51
CA ILE A 809 15.46 -15.00 -4.97
C ILE A 809 15.50 -14.06 -3.76
N THR A 810 14.80 -12.93 -3.87
CA THR A 810 14.71 -11.91 -2.80
C THR A 810 13.31 -11.80 -2.19
N GLN A 811 12.33 -12.49 -2.77
CA GLN A 811 10.95 -12.49 -2.33
C GLN A 811 10.32 -13.85 -2.60
N VAL A 812 9.46 -14.32 -1.70
CA VAL A 812 8.71 -15.57 -1.83
C VAL A 812 7.29 -15.37 -1.35
N VAL A 813 6.32 -15.94 -2.06
CA VAL A 813 4.93 -16.01 -1.57
C VAL A 813 4.71 -17.31 -0.84
N ILE A 814 4.22 -17.18 0.39
CA ILE A 814 4.01 -18.27 1.32
C ILE A 814 2.51 -18.45 1.51
N GLU A 815 2.04 -19.66 1.28
CA GLU A 815 0.71 -20.13 1.62
C GLU A 815 0.82 -21.20 2.70
N VAL A 816 0.03 -21.10 3.76
CA VAL A 816 0.00 -22.07 4.87
C VAL A 816 -1.43 -22.47 5.20
N TRP A 817 -1.64 -23.74 5.49
CA TRP A 817 -2.90 -24.31 5.94
C TRP A 817 -2.72 -24.97 7.30
N GLY A 818 -3.52 -24.58 8.29
CA GLY A 818 -3.51 -25.18 9.62
C GLY A 818 -4.15 -26.56 9.60
N ALA A 819 -3.85 -27.40 10.59
CA ALA A 819 -4.43 -28.73 10.66
C ALA A 819 -5.85 -28.73 11.25
N MET A 820 -6.60 -29.76 10.90
CA MET A 820 -7.93 -30.03 11.47
C MET A 820 -7.81 -30.56 12.91
N GLY A 821 -8.80 -30.21 13.74
CA GLY A 821 -8.99 -30.84 15.04
C GLY A 821 -9.35 -32.32 14.93
N GLY A 822 -9.10 -33.06 16.00
CA GLY A 822 -9.53 -34.45 16.14
C GLY A 822 -11.02 -34.55 16.39
N GLY A 823 -11.64 -35.60 15.84
CA GLY A 823 -13.05 -35.89 16.10
C GLY A 823 -13.29 -36.63 17.42
N SER A 824 -14.56 -36.76 17.78
CA SER A 824 -15.02 -37.49 18.95
C SER A 824 -15.37 -38.96 18.62
N LEU A 825 -15.27 -39.83 19.64
CA LEU A 825 -15.62 -41.25 19.54
C LEU A 825 -16.76 -41.58 20.50
N CYS A 826 -18.00 -41.40 20.07
CA CYS A 826 -19.18 -41.76 20.86
C CYS A 826 -19.24 -43.28 21.14
N SER A 827 -19.69 -43.67 22.34
CA SER A 827 -19.72 -45.06 22.82
C SER A 827 -20.49 -46.02 21.88
N GLY A 828 -19.78 -46.59 20.89
CA GLY A 828 -20.31 -47.56 19.93
C GLY A 828 -20.78 -47.01 18.57
N GLY A 829 -20.56 -45.72 18.28
CA GLY A 829 -20.78 -45.12 16.95
C GLY A 829 -19.52 -45.14 16.05
N PRO A 830 -19.65 -44.90 14.73
CA PRO A 830 -18.49 -44.56 13.90
C PRO A 830 -17.81 -43.28 14.42
N PRO A 831 -16.50 -43.05 14.14
CA PRO A 831 -15.87 -41.77 14.43
C PRO A 831 -16.61 -40.66 13.70
N ASP A 832 -17.04 -39.64 14.43
CA ASP A 832 -17.61 -38.43 13.85
C ASP A 832 -16.48 -37.42 13.70
N ASP A 833 -16.29 -36.87 12.50
CA ASP A 833 -15.23 -35.89 12.23
C ASP A 833 -15.72 -34.47 12.56
N ASP A 834 -16.04 -34.28 13.84
CA ASP A 834 -16.56 -33.04 14.42
C ASP A 834 -15.46 -32.10 14.93
N GLY A 835 -14.19 -32.38 14.61
CA GLY A 835 -13.09 -31.43 14.81
C GLY A 835 -13.25 -30.21 13.92
N GLY A 836 -12.84 -29.04 14.41
CA GLY A 836 -12.83 -27.82 13.60
C GLY A 836 -11.85 -27.96 12.43
N LEU A 837 -12.16 -27.33 11.30
CA LEU A 837 -11.23 -27.26 10.16
C LEU A 837 -10.09 -26.29 10.48
N GLY A 838 -8.91 -26.55 9.92
CA GLY A 838 -7.79 -25.61 10.00
C GLY A 838 -7.97 -24.39 9.10
N GLY A 839 -7.22 -23.35 9.40
CA GLY A 839 -7.21 -22.08 8.68
C GLY A 839 -6.34 -22.08 7.44
N TYR A 840 -6.35 -20.94 6.76
CA TYR A 840 -5.46 -20.60 5.65
C TYR A 840 -4.84 -19.24 5.90
N SER A 841 -3.58 -19.06 5.55
CA SER A 841 -2.95 -17.74 5.50
C SER A 841 -1.97 -17.67 4.33
N ARG A 842 -1.92 -16.51 3.67
CA ARG A 842 -1.02 -16.22 2.55
C ARG A 842 -0.36 -14.88 2.77
N GLY A 843 0.86 -14.71 2.27
CA GLY A 843 1.49 -13.41 2.14
C GLY A 843 2.87 -13.50 1.51
N THR A 844 3.45 -12.34 1.24
CA THR A 844 4.72 -12.18 0.56
C THR A 844 5.82 -11.86 1.58
N LEU A 845 6.84 -12.72 1.64
CA LEU A 845 7.98 -12.61 2.55
C LEU A 845 9.22 -12.14 1.80
N ALA A 846 9.89 -11.10 2.30
CA ALA A 846 11.23 -10.74 1.84
C ALA A 846 12.26 -11.74 2.37
N VAL A 847 13.13 -12.23 1.51
CA VAL A 847 14.12 -13.27 1.84
C VAL A 847 15.49 -12.91 1.30
N THR A 848 16.54 -13.43 1.92
CA THR A 848 17.92 -13.28 1.39
C THR A 848 18.35 -14.57 0.69
N PRO A 849 18.98 -14.53 -0.49
CA PRO A 849 19.56 -15.71 -1.11
C PRO A 849 20.49 -16.47 -0.15
N GLY A 850 20.28 -17.79 -0.01
CA GLY A 850 21.02 -18.63 0.94
C GLY A 850 20.51 -18.63 2.38
N GLU A 851 19.57 -17.75 2.75
CA GLU A 851 18.90 -17.78 4.05
C GLU A 851 18.13 -19.10 4.24
N THR A 852 18.02 -19.57 5.49
CA THR A 852 17.23 -20.76 5.84
C THR A 852 15.94 -20.37 6.55
N LEU A 853 14.80 -20.72 5.96
CA LEU A 853 13.48 -20.63 6.59
C LEU A 853 13.15 -21.95 7.29
N TYR A 854 12.47 -21.85 8.44
CA TYR A 854 12.00 -23.01 9.20
C TYR A 854 10.49 -23.19 9.03
N ILE A 855 10.07 -24.37 8.59
CA ILE A 855 8.70 -24.69 8.21
C ILE A 855 8.14 -25.72 9.20
N TYR A 856 7.04 -25.35 9.84
CA TYR A 856 6.34 -26.19 10.80
C TYR A 856 4.94 -26.48 10.29
N VAL A 857 4.69 -27.72 9.88
CA VAL A 857 3.40 -28.11 9.29
C VAL A 857 2.52 -28.83 10.31
N GLY A 858 1.30 -28.34 10.52
CA GLY A 858 0.38 -28.88 11.53
C GLY A 858 -0.04 -30.35 11.30
N GLU A 859 -0.21 -31.08 12.39
CA GLU A 859 -0.73 -32.43 12.49
C GLU A 859 -2.20 -32.37 12.83
N LYS A 860 -3.00 -33.24 12.18
CA LYS A 860 -4.39 -33.43 12.57
C LYS A 860 -4.48 -33.91 14.02
N GLY A 861 -5.37 -33.30 14.82
CA GLY A 861 -5.63 -33.76 16.19
C GLY A 861 -6.12 -35.21 16.24
N ASN A 862 -5.75 -35.94 17.29
CA ASN A 862 -6.14 -37.35 17.43
C ASN A 862 -7.61 -37.51 17.87
N TYR A 863 -8.23 -38.61 17.45
CA TYR A 863 -9.59 -38.98 17.89
C TYR A 863 -9.63 -39.38 19.37
N GLY A 864 -10.74 -39.05 20.04
CA GLY A 864 -10.99 -39.26 21.48
C GLY A 864 -11.05 -40.70 22.00
N ASN A 865 -9.97 -41.50 22.01
CA ASN A 865 -9.86 -42.77 22.79
C ASN A 865 -8.43 -43.38 22.76
N PRO A 866 -7.71 -43.58 23.89
CA PRO A 866 -8.09 -43.32 25.28
C PRO A 866 -7.81 -41.87 25.75
N VAL A 867 -6.65 -41.30 25.45
CA VAL A 867 -6.35 -39.87 25.65
C VAL A 867 -5.74 -39.40 24.34
N SER A 868 -6.24 -38.29 23.82
CA SER A 868 -5.88 -37.81 22.49
C SER A 868 -4.80 -36.77 22.64
N ALA A 869 -3.59 -37.08 22.19
CA ALA A 869 -2.58 -36.05 22.02
C ALA A 869 -3.12 -35.00 21.04
N GLY A 870 -2.91 -33.74 21.36
CA GLY A 870 -3.13 -32.66 20.41
C GLY A 870 -2.14 -32.80 19.25
N GLY A 871 -2.51 -32.23 18.10
CA GLY A 871 -1.66 -32.23 16.93
C GLY A 871 -0.44 -31.36 17.15
N TRP A 872 0.74 -31.87 16.80
CA TRP A 872 1.91 -31.01 16.63
C TRP A 872 1.61 -29.97 15.54
N ASN A 873 1.81 -28.67 15.69
CA ASN A 873 2.79 -27.98 16.48
C ASN A 873 2.20 -27.08 17.59
N GLY A 874 1.22 -27.57 18.34
CA GLY A 874 0.66 -26.77 19.44
C GLY A 874 -0.82 -26.99 19.69
N GLY A 875 -1.43 -28.01 19.11
CA GLY A 875 -2.76 -28.44 19.50
C GLY A 875 -2.76 -28.96 20.93
N GLY A 876 -3.78 -28.59 21.69
CA GLY A 876 -4.01 -29.11 23.03
C GLY A 876 -4.56 -30.54 23.01
N GLY A 877 -4.19 -31.33 24.00
CA GLY A 877 -4.66 -32.71 24.15
C GLY A 877 -6.12 -32.78 24.60
N GLY A 878 -6.87 -33.73 24.04
CA GLY A 878 -8.21 -34.11 24.47
C GLY A 878 -8.22 -35.32 25.41
N GLY A 879 -9.32 -35.51 26.14
CA GLY A 879 -9.57 -36.68 26.99
C GLY A 879 -10.31 -37.81 26.26
N HIS A 880 -10.65 -38.88 26.97
CA HIS A 880 -11.53 -39.94 26.48
C HIS A 880 -12.80 -39.32 25.88
N TYR A 881 -13.11 -39.69 24.65
CA TYR A 881 -14.26 -39.23 23.87
C TYR A 881 -14.25 -37.77 23.38
N GLY A 882 -13.21 -36.99 23.68
CA GLY A 882 -12.99 -35.68 23.07
C GLY A 882 -11.71 -35.67 22.23
N GLY A 883 -11.74 -35.05 21.06
CA GLY A 883 -10.59 -34.96 20.18
C GLY A 883 -9.53 -34.00 20.71
N GLY A 884 -8.28 -34.24 20.35
CA GLY A 884 -7.22 -33.23 20.49
C GLY A 884 -7.40 -32.10 19.48
N GLY A 885 -6.95 -30.90 19.80
CA GLY A 885 -6.88 -29.81 18.81
C GLY A 885 -5.86 -30.10 17.74
N GLY A 886 -6.02 -29.52 16.54
CA GLY A 886 -5.03 -29.61 15.48
C GLY A 886 -3.79 -28.76 15.77
N GLY A 887 -2.68 -29.06 15.11
CA GLY A 887 -1.49 -28.21 15.10
C GLY A 887 -1.58 -27.07 14.10
N GLY A 888 -1.03 -25.90 14.45
CA GLY A 888 -0.89 -24.79 13.52
C GLY A 888 0.11 -25.12 12.42
N THR A 889 0.07 -24.35 11.34
CA THR A 889 1.16 -24.36 10.35
C THR A 889 1.79 -22.98 10.34
N ASP A 890 3.10 -22.90 10.46
CA ASP A 890 3.83 -21.63 10.46
C ASP A 890 5.18 -21.71 9.77
N VAL A 891 5.65 -20.55 9.32
CA VAL A 891 7.01 -20.33 8.82
C VAL A 891 7.72 -19.36 9.76
N ARG A 892 9.00 -19.58 9.99
CA ARG A 892 9.85 -18.77 10.85
C ARG A 892 11.09 -18.28 10.13
N GLN A 893 11.48 -17.05 10.42
CA GLN A 893 12.62 -16.35 9.84
C GLN A 893 13.51 -15.77 10.95
N GLY A 894 14.83 -15.77 10.79
CA GLY A 894 15.77 -15.29 11.82
C GLY A 894 15.94 -16.20 13.04
N GLY A 895 15.13 -17.26 13.17
CA GLY A 895 15.20 -18.24 14.25
C GLY A 895 14.14 -19.33 14.12
N ASN A 896 14.10 -20.25 15.10
CA ASN A 896 13.16 -21.37 15.13
C ASN A 896 12.28 -21.39 16.38
N SER A 897 12.24 -20.31 17.15
CA SER A 897 11.37 -20.14 18.30
C SER A 897 9.96 -19.71 17.86
N CYS A 898 9.04 -19.77 18.81
CA CYS A 898 7.67 -19.33 18.58
C CYS A 898 7.51 -17.83 18.26
N HIS A 899 8.47 -17.00 18.68
CA HIS A 899 8.44 -15.56 18.39
C HIS A 899 8.94 -15.24 16.98
N ASP A 900 9.67 -16.16 16.35
CA ASP A 900 10.27 -15.98 15.02
C ASP A 900 9.27 -16.24 13.89
N ARG A 901 8.00 -16.46 14.22
CA ARG A 901 6.93 -16.77 13.25
C ARG A 901 6.58 -15.53 12.44
N VAL A 902 6.70 -15.65 11.13
CA VAL A 902 6.35 -14.57 10.19
C VAL A 902 4.93 -14.73 9.62
N ILE A 903 4.45 -15.97 9.52
CA ILE A 903 3.08 -16.29 9.09
C ILE A 903 2.59 -17.56 9.78
N VAL A 904 1.31 -17.59 10.17
CA VAL A 904 0.67 -18.73 10.85
C VAL A 904 -0.73 -18.96 10.29
N ALA A 905 -1.05 -20.20 9.92
CA ALA A 905 -2.41 -20.66 9.78
C ALA A 905 -2.85 -21.42 11.04
N GLY A 906 -3.84 -20.87 11.73
CA GLY A 906 -4.40 -21.46 12.94
C GLY A 906 -5.10 -22.80 12.69
N ALA A 907 -5.13 -23.66 13.69
CA ALA A 907 -5.66 -25.00 13.63
C ALA A 907 -7.03 -25.13 14.28
N GLY A 908 -7.82 -26.11 13.86
CA GLY A 908 -9.13 -26.34 14.44
C GLY A 908 -9.10 -26.95 15.84
N GLY A 909 -10.09 -26.60 16.66
CA GLY A 909 -10.31 -27.22 17.97
C GLY A 909 -10.82 -28.65 17.88
N GLY A 910 -10.59 -29.45 18.92
CA GLY A 910 -11.14 -30.80 19.02
C GLY A 910 -12.66 -30.83 19.15
N GLY A 911 -13.28 -31.86 18.58
CA GLY A 911 -14.71 -32.16 18.76
C GLY A 911 -14.98 -32.98 20.03
N ASN A 912 -16.25 -33.08 20.43
CA ASN A 912 -16.64 -33.78 21.67
C ASN A 912 -17.94 -34.56 21.51
N CYS A 913 -18.01 -35.70 22.18
CA CYS A 913 -19.12 -36.62 22.03
C CYS A 913 -20.41 -36.11 22.71
N GLY A 914 -21.54 -36.21 22.00
CA GLY A 914 -22.85 -35.76 22.47
C GLY A 914 -24.02 -36.34 21.66
N SER A 915 -25.13 -36.73 22.29
CA SER A 915 -26.31 -37.29 21.61
C SER A 915 -27.54 -36.41 21.86
N PRO A 916 -28.31 -35.98 20.83
CA PRO A 916 -28.19 -36.33 19.40
C PRO A 916 -27.26 -35.45 18.55
N ASN A 917 -26.67 -34.38 19.12
CA ASN A 917 -25.76 -33.46 18.45
C ASN A 917 -24.40 -33.44 19.17
N HIS A 918 -23.30 -33.46 18.40
CA HIS A 918 -21.93 -33.44 18.91
C HIS A 918 -21.45 -32.00 19.14
N GLY A 919 -20.56 -31.80 20.13
CA GLY A 919 -19.92 -30.51 20.37
C GLY A 919 -18.79 -30.30 19.38
N ALA A 920 -19.07 -29.75 18.20
CA ALA A 920 -18.06 -29.56 17.16
C ALA A 920 -17.01 -28.53 17.59
N GLY A 921 -15.75 -28.80 17.25
CA GLY A 921 -14.65 -27.86 17.47
C GLY A 921 -14.76 -26.62 16.60
N GLY A 922 -14.25 -25.50 17.11
CA GLY A 922 -14.14 -24.24 16.39
C GLY A 922 -13.09 -24.30 15.30
N PHE A 923 -13.31 -23.60 14.20
CA PHE A 923 -12.34 -23.53 13.10
C PHE A 923 -11.08 -22.76 13.52
N GLY A 924 -9.92 -23.16 12.99
CA GLY A 924 -8.70 -22.37 13.07
C GLY A 924 -8.59 -21.38 11.92
N GLY A 925 -7.73 -20.37 12.07
CA GLY A 925 -7.46 -19.33 11.07
C GLY A 925 -8.38 -18.12 11.15
N GLY A 926 -8.09 -17.11 10.32
CA GLY A 926 -8.57 -15.75 10.53
C GLY A 926 -7.74 -15.04 11.62
N LEU A 927 -7.94 -13.73 11.78
CA LEU A 927 -7.31 -12.99 12.89
C LEU A 927 -7.77 -13.54 14.25
N ASP A 928 -8.99 -14.08 14.29
CA ASP A 928 -9.53 -14.79 15.44
C ASP A 928 -10.01 -16.18 15.04
N GLY A 929 -9.59 -17.19 15.80
CA GLY A 929 -10.11 -18.55 15.68
C GLY A 929 -11.57 -18.64 16.11
N GLY A 930 -12.32 -19.57 15.53
CA GLY A 930 -13.71 -19.80 15.86
C GLY A 930 -13.89 -20.39 17.27
N PRO A 931 -14.95 -20.01 18.02
CA PRO A 931 -15.33 -20.70 19.23
C PRO A 931 -15.88 -22.10 18.91
N GLY A 932 -15.78 -23.01 19.87
CA GLY A 932 -16.41 -24.33 19.74
C GLY A 932 -17.93 -24.26 19.91
N LEU A 933 -18.62 -25.36 19.55
CA LEU A 933 -20.07 -25.45 19.72
C LEU A 933 -20.45 -25.94 21.12
N SER A 934 -21.44 -25.28 21.72
CA SER A 934 -22.00 -25.64 23.02
C SER A 934 -22.66 -27.03 22.97
N PHE A 935 -22.46 -27.83 24.02
CA PHE A 935 -23.19 -29.08 24.22
C PHE A 935 -23.61 -29.25 25.69
N ALA A 936 -24.82 -29.80 25.90
CA ALA A 936 -25.44 -30.00 27.21
C ALA A 936 -25.52 -28.73 28.09
N TRP A 937 -24.94 -28.78 29.30
CA TRP A 937 -24.89 -27.68 30.26
C TRP A 937 -23.54 -26.95 30.27
N ALA A 938 -22.61 -27.36 29.41
CA ALA A 938 -21.25 -26.82 29.35
C ALA A 938 -21.17 -25.65 28.35
N SER A 939 -20.46 -24.61 28.77
CA SER A 939 -20.12 -23.46 27.93
C SER A 939 -18.91 -23.81 27.06
N PRO A 940 -18.97 -23.59 25.74
CA PRO A 940 -17.84 -23.85 24.84
C PRO A 940 -16.68 -22.90 25.15
N SER A 941 -15.48 -23.29 24.73
CA SER A 941 -14.30 -22.43 24.80
C SER A 941 -14.24 -21.45 23.64
N GLY A 942 -13.60 -20.30 23.86
CA GLY A 942 -13.31 -19.32 22.82
C GLY A 942 -12.13 -19.75 21.93
N GLY A 943 -12.08 -19.20 20.71
CA GLY A 943 -10.89 -19.31 19.86
C GLY A 943 -9.80 -18.32 20.27
N GLY A 944 -8.57 -18.57 19.83
CA GLY A 944 -7.45 -17.64 20.02
C GLY A 944 -7.58 -16.39 19.16
N SER A 945 -6.96 -15.29 19.58
CA SER A 945 -6.97 -13.99 18.89
C SER A 945 -5.56 -13.57 18.49
N GLN A 946 -5.37 -12.33 18.00
CA GLN A 946 -4.04 -11.79 17.74
C GLN A 946 -3.23 -11.49 19.02
N THR A 947 -3.88 -11.31 20.16
CA THR A 947 -3.24 -10.81 21.40
C THR A 947 -3.40 -11.74 22.60
N ALA A 948 -4.32 -12.71 22.55
CA ALA A 948 -4.58 -13.60 23.67
C ALA A 948 -5.06 -14.99 23.21
N GLY A 949 -4.75 -15.99 24.05
CA GLY A 949 -5.28 -17.34 23.93
C GLY A 949 -6.78 -17.42 24.16
N GLY A 950 -7.41 -18.41 23.54
CA GLY A 950 -8.85 -18.60 23.64
C GLY A 950 -9.27 -18.89 25.07
N SER A 951 -10.36 -18.24 25.51
CA SER A 951 -10.89 -18.40 26.86
C SER A 951 -11.27 -19.86 27.15
N PRO A 952 -11.02 -20.37 28.36
CA PRO A 952 -11.40 -21.73 28.74
C PRO A 952 -12.92 -21.88 28.68
N GLY A 953 -13.37 -23.05 28.21
CA GLY A 953 -14.77 -23.46 28.41
C GLY A 953 -14.99 -23.99 29.82
N THR A 954 -16.16 -24.57 30.08
CA THR A 954 -16.45 -25.22 31.37
C THR A 954 -15.36 -26.23 31.73
N ASP A 955 -14.76 -26.07 32.91
CA ASP A 955 -13.65 -26.87 33.44
C ASP A 955 -12.44 -27.01 32.50
N GLY A 956 -12.29 -26.14 31.51
CA GLY A 956 -11.19 -26.15 30.55
C GLY A 956 -9.99 -25.29 30.96
N THR A 957 -8.99 -25.22 30.09
CA THR A 957 -7.84 -24.31 30.18
C THR A 957 -7.85 -23.34 29.02
N ALA A 958 -7.29 -22.14 29.27
CA ALA A 958 -7.11 -21.17 28.22
C ALA A 958 -6.04 -21.67 27.23
N GLY A 959 -6.15 -21.25 25.97
CA GLY A 959 -4.99 -21.28 25.08
C GLY A 959 -3.93 -20.28 25.52
N SER A 960 -2.78 -20.32 24.87
CA SER A 960 -1.66 -19.41 25.08
C SER A 960 -0.93 -19.16 23.75
N PHE A 961 0.08 -18.31 23.78
CA PHE A 961 0.93 -18.09 22.61
C PHE A 961 1.50 -19.43 22.14
N CYS A 962 1.36 -19.74 20.85
CA CYS A 962 1.73 -21.01 20.22
C CYS A 962 1.02 -22.29 20.65
N ALA A 963 0.18 -22.29 21.69
CA ALA A 963 -0.36 -23.53 22.24
C ALA A 963 -1.85 -23.42 22.56
N GLY A 964 -2.62 -24.41 22.10
CA GLY A 964 -4.02 -24.59 22.48
C GLY A 964 -4.14 -25.11 23.90
N GLY A 965 -5.29 -24.87 24.53
CA GLY A 965 -5.59 -25.34 25.87
C GLY A 965 -5.57 -26.88 25.93
N ASP A 966 -4.90 -27.41 26.95
CA ASP A 966 -4.86 -28.84 27.26
C ASP A 966 -6.03 -29.28 28.16
N HIS A 967 -6.39 -30.56 28.09
CA HIS A 967 -7.35 -31.16 29.01
C HIS A 967 -6.82 -31.19 30.46
N VAL A 968 -7.70 -30.91 31.42
CA VAL A 968 -7.40 -31.05 32.87
C VAL A 968 -7.85 -32.39 33.46
N GLY A 969 -8.58 -33.19 32.68
CA GLY A 969 -9.16 -34.46 33.13
C GLY A 969 -9.26 -35.49 32.03
N THR A 970 -9.56 -36.73 32.40
CA THR A 970 -9.44 -37.86 31.49
C THR A 970 -10.66 -38.12 30.63
N TYR A 971 -11.84 -37.56 30.90
CA TYR A 971 -13.08 -37.88 30.17
C TYR A 971 -13.81 -36.65 29.65
N HIS A 972 -14.27 -36.70 28.40
CA HIS A 972 -15.05 -35.68 27.70
C HIS A 972 -14.38 -34.32 27.57
N PHE A 973 -13.05 -34.25 27.49
CA PHE A 973 -12.34 -33.00 27.23
C PHE A 973 -11.96 -32.88 25.77
N ALA A 974 -12.26 -31.76 25.14
CA ALA A 974 -11.75 -31.41 23.83
C ALA A 974 -10.58 -30.41 23.98
N GLY A 975 -9.51 -30.62 23.21
CA GLY A 975 -8.32 -29.77 23.23
C GLY A 975 -8.40 -28.61 22.25
N GLY A 976 -7.87 -27.44 22.63
CA GLY A 976 -7.86 -26.25 21.78
C GLY A 976 -6.91 -26.38 20.58
N GLY A 977 -7.24 -25.77 19.45
CA GLY A 977 -6.35 -25.75 18.27
C GLY A 977 -5.12 -24.87 18.49
N GLY A 978 -3.97 -25.27 17.92
CA GLY A 978 -2.76 -24.44 17.88
C GLY A 978 -2.93 -23.25 16.92
N GLY A 979 -2.12 -22.21 17.08
CA GLY A 979 -2.18 -20.99 16.26
C GLY A 979 -1.14 -19.98 16.71
N TRP A 980 -1.29 -18.73 16.26
CA TRP A 980 -0.51 -17.61 16.82
C TRP A 980 -0.78 -17.50 18.32
N TYR A 981 -2.06 -17.40 18.67
CA TYR A 981 -2.56 -17.84 19.97
C TYR A 981 -3.50 -19.03 19.78
N GLY A 982 -3.33 -20.05 20.62
CA GLY A 982 -4.16 -21.24 20.57
C GLY A 982 -5.56 -21.02 21.12
N GLY A 983 -6.52 -21.86 20.72
CA GLY A 983 -7.88 -21.86 21.26
C GLY A 983 -7.96 -22.48 22.66
N GLY A 984 -9.05 -22.24 23.38
CA GLY A 984 -9.27 -22.83 24.70
C GLY A 984 -9.72 -24.29 24.64
N SER A 985 -9.54 -25.02 25.74
CA SER A 985 -10.06 -26.38 25.94
C SER A 985 -11.38 -26.35 26.71
N VAL A 986 -12.11 -27.47 26.72
CA VAL A 986 -13.40 -27.54 27.41
C VAL A 986 -13.83 -28.96 27.76
N TYR A 987 -14.59 -29.10 28.86
CA TYR A 987 -15.33 -30.29 29.22
C TYR A 987 -16.72 -30.33 28.55
N ALA A 988 -17.05 -31.46 27.92
CA ALA A 988 -18.36 -31.79 27.33
C ALA A 988 -18.93 -30.76 26.33
N ALA A 989 -18.09 -29.97 25.66
CA ALA A 989 -18.43 -29.11 24.53
C ALA A 989 -17.29 -29.12 23.50
N GLY A 990 -17.43 -28.39 22.39
CA GLY A 990 -16.37 -28.24 21.40
C GLY A 990 -15.30 -27.24 21.83
N ALA A 991 -14.04 -27.56 21.52
CA ALA A 991 -12.91 -26.68 21.83
C ALA A 991 -12.75 -25.53 20.81
N GLY A 992 -12.04 -24.47 21.16
CA GLY A 992 -11.81 -23.32 20.28
C GLY A 992 -10.67 -23.58 19.28
N GLY A 993 -10.73 -22.97 18.10
CA GLY A 993 -9.63 -22.98 17.15
C GLY A 993 -8.58 -21.91 17.46
N GLY A 994 -7.36 -22.10 16.95
CA GLY A 994 -6.29 -21.08 17.06
C GLY A 994 -6.41 -20.00 15.99
N SER A 995 -5.87 -18.81 16.29
CA SER A 995 -5.76 -17.71 15.32
C SER A 995 -4.66 -17.94 14.29
N GLY A 996 -4.83 -17.35 13.11
CA GLY A 996 -3.73 -17.14 12.18
C GLY A 996 -2.87 -15.93 12.57
N TYR A 997 -1.82 -15.65 11.80
CA TYR A 997 -0.99 -14.45 11.94
C TYR A 997 -0.33 -14.14 10.60
N ILE A 998 -0.29 -12.86 10.24
CA ILE A 998 0.23 -12.35 8.98
C ILE A 998 1.11 -11.11 9.17
N GLY A 999 1.52 -10.80 10.41
CA GLY A 999 2.26 -9.58 10.71
C GLY A 999 3.71 -9.57 10.20
N GLY A 1000 4.28 -10.74 9.88
CA GLY A 1000 5.64 -10.85 9.32
C GLY A 1000 5.68 -10.94 7.80
N VAL A 1001 4.57 -10.72 7.10
CA VAL A 1001 4.48 -10.77 5.63
C VAL A 1001 3.76 -9.53 5.08
N THR A 1002 4.08 -9.16 3.85
CA THR A 1002 3.34 -8.13 3.09
C THR A 1002 2.19 -8.76 2.30
N LEU A 1003 1.16 -8.00 1.95
CA LEU A 1003 -0.02 -8.50 1.22
C LEU A 1003 -0.66 -9.73 1.91
N GLY A 1004 -0.66 -9.71 3.24
CA GLY A 1004 -1.11 -10.82 4.07
C GLY A 1004 -2.63 -10.99 4.05
N GLU A 1005 -3.09 -12.23 3.84
CA GLU A 1005 -4.49 -12.61 3.97
C GLU A 1005 -4.62 -13.84 4.89
N THR A 1006 -5.68 -13.89 5.69
CA THR A 1006 -5.96 -15.04 6.55
C THR A 1006 -7.46 -15.34 6.60
N THR A 1007 -7.82 -16.61 6.46
CA THR A 1007 -9.21 -17.07 6.53
C THR A 1007 -9.33 -18.33 7.37
N GLY A 1008 -10.48 -18.48 8.03
CA GLY A 1008 -10.78 -19.66 8.83
C GLY A 1008 -11.49 -20.75 8.03
N ASN A 1009 -11.51 -21.96 8.59
CA ASN A 1009 -12.41 -23.05 8.16
C ASN A 1009 -12.16 -23.62 6.75
N VAL A 1010 -10.89 -23.84 6.38
CA VAL A 1010 -10.49 -24.23 5.01
C VAL A 1010 -10.01 -25.69 4.92
N ARG A 1011 -9.14 -26.12 5.84
CA ARG A 1011 -8.34 -27.34 5.68
C ARG A 1011 -8.87 -28.53 6.49
N THR A 1012 -9.01 -29.67 5.83
CA THR A 1012 -9.18 -30.99 6.47
C THR A 1012 -7.84 -31.73 6.53
N GLY A 1013 -7.67 -32.62 7.52
CA GLY A 1013 -6.44 -33.41 7.62
C GLY A 1013 -5.27 -32.65 8.27
N HIS A 1014 -4.05 -33.05 7.89
CA HIS A 1014 -2.84 -32.33 8.26
C HIS A 1014 -2.78 -30.97 7.54
N GLY A 1015 -2.01 -30.05 8.12
CA GLY A 1015 -1.66 -28.80 7.48
C GLY A 1015 -0.75 -29.00 6.28
N GLU A 1016 -0.38 -27.88 5.66
CA GLU A 1016 0.50 -27.82 4.50
C GLU A 1016 1.10 -26.43 4.40
N ALA A 1017 2.29 -26.31 3.83
CA ALA A 1017 2.84 -25.03 3.40
C ALA A 1017 3.24 -25.12 1.93
N LYS A 1018 3.08 -24.03 1.17
CA LYS A 1018 3.51 -23.93 -0.22
C LYS A 1018 4.22 -22.59 -0.41
N PHE A 1019 5.42 -22.64 -0.98
CA PHE A 1019 6.21 -21.47 -1.33
C PHE A 1019 6.23 -21.36 -2.85
N SER A 1020 6.04 -20.16 -3.39
CA SER A 1020 6.14 -19.83 -4.83
C SER A 1020 7.07 -18.63 -5.04
N TRP A 1021 7.93 -18.67 -6.07
CA TRP A 1021 8.89 -17.60 -6.40
C TRP A 1021 9.31 -17.62 -7.88
#